data_AF-A0A1G8JDC2-F1
#
_entry.id   AF-A0A1G8JDC2-F1
#
_cell.length_a   1.000
_cell.length_b   1.000
_cell.length_c   1.000
_cell.angle_alpha   90.00
_cell.angle_beta   90.00
_cell.angle_gamma   90.00
#
_symmetry.space_group_name_H-M   'P 1'
#
loop_
_entity.id
_entity.type
_entity.pdbx_description
1 polymer ?
#
loop_
_entity_poly.entity_id
_entity_poly.type
_entity_poly.pdbx_seq_one_letter_code
_entity_poly.pdbx_strand_id
1 'polypeptide(L)'
;MDNLIVSLWWVIPVIVLLLMYKFVLRVFCGMVIVPDDRIGLVIKKFALTGNSRLPDGRIIATKGEAGMQGRGLAPGLYWKMWPWQYTIIMQPFTIIEQNKLGLVKAKDGASFDTGRVLGKPVDCDKFQDAVAFLDNNGQKGPQAAFLTPGSYRINTFLFDIEMVPITQIHENKVGIITTLDGEPLNKGEIAGESVAGHKNYQDPIAFITAGGRKGLQEDVILAGTYYLNPWFVSVEQVDMIYIPIGYVGVVNSFVGPEGKDTSGDNFKHGNIVKRNEKGVWDEPLDPGKHPVNIYTHAVEIVPTTNIVLNWADSRTESHELDKNLCTITVRSSDGFTFNLDVSQIIHVPRNEAPKVIARFGKMKNLVSQVLEPTIANYFRNSAQKSDVIGFLANRIQRQTDAREHIGRVLETYNVIGVDTLIGDIVPPAALMKTLTDRKLAEEEKVTYEIQRHAQIERKEFESARAGADMQPEVVKSTRQVEINTQMAASRVAASKGEAEAKTINAKADAEVRITIAKADAEAKTVNAKADANATEVNGMAEGAKIKAIGLSEAEVTKQKTEAMGTEQYAIVRVAEALAAAGIRLVPEILVSGKEGGSGGMIDALIGTEMLKKLQIENQGKGGNTTKGE
;
A
#
# COMPACT_ATOMS: atom_id res chain seq x y z
N MET A 1 59.50 -51.95 -116.18
CA MET A 1 58.94 -51.47 -114.90
C MET A 1 57.77 -52.34 -114.41
N ASP A 2 57.32 -53.35 -115.18
CA ASP A 2 56.13 -54.14 -114.83
C ASP A 2 56.35 -55.24 -113.76
N ASN A 3 57.57 -55.72 -113.55
CA ASN A 3 57.86 -56.74 -112.54
C ASN A 3 57.92 -56.20 -111.10
N LEU A 4 58.06 -54.88 -110.93
CA LEU A 4 58.09 -54.26 -109.59
C LEU A 4 56.68 -54.16 -109.00
N ILE A 5 55.66 -53.90 -109.83
CA ILE A 5 54.25 -53.77 -109.43
C ILE A 5 53.65 -55.14 -109.07
N VAL A 6 53.98 -56.20 -109.82
CA VAL A 6 53.54 -57.58 -109.52
C VAL A 6 54.26 -58.12 -108.26
N SER A 7 55.53 -57.78 -108.07
CA SER A 7 56.27 -58.19 -106.87
C SER A 7 55.89 -57.42 -105.62
N LEU A 8 55.19 -56.27 -105.68
CA LEU A 8 54.72 -55.51 -104.50
C LEU A 8 53.23 -55.76 -104.17
N TRP A 9 52.55 -56.65 -104.90
CA TRP A 9 51.12 -56.90 -104.70
C TRP A 9 50.79 -57.50 -103.32
N TRP A 10 51.75 -58.15 -102.66
CA TRP A 10 51.66 -58.61 -101.26
C TRP A 10 51.84 -57.49 -100.23
N VAL A 11 52.39 -56.33 -100.62
CA VAL A 11 52.54 -55.16 -99.74
C VAL A 11 51.19 -54.49 -99.51
N ILE A 12 50.29 -54.52 -100.50
CA ILE A 12 48.92 -53.98 -100.39
C ILE A 12 48.11 -54.66 -99.27
N PRO A 13 47.97 -55.99 -99.19
CA PRO A 13 47.28 -56.64 -98.08
C PRO A 13 48.00 -56.45 -96.75
N VAL A 14 49.33 -56.33 -96.72
CA VAL A 14 50.08 -56.03 -95.50
C VAL A 14 49.79 -54.61 -95.00
N ILE A 15 49.73 -53.62 -95.89
CA ILE A 15 49.36 -52.24 -95.56
C ILE A 15 47.90 -52.16 -95.14
N VAL A 16 46.98 -52.88 -95.81
CA VAL A 16 45.57 -52.95 -95.43
C VAL A 16 45.40 -53.65 -94.07
N LEU A 17 46.17 -54.70 -93.78
CA LEU A 17 46.17 -55.39 -92.49
C LEU A 17 46.76 -54.51 -91.38
N LEU A 18 47.78 -53.71 -91.69
CA LEU A 18 48.34 -52.70 -90.77
C LEU A 18 47.38 -51.53 -90.54
N LEU A 19 46.62 -51.09 -91.54
CA LEU A 19 45.59 -50.05 -91.41
C LEU A 19 44.37 -50.56 -90.65
N MET A 20 43.93 -51.79 -90.94
CA MET A 20 42.79 -52.45 -90.30
C MET A 20 43.19 -53.30 -89.09
N TYR A 21 44.38 -53.10 -88.51
CA TYR A 21 44.90 -53.93 -87.41
C TYR A 21 43.91 -54.01 -86.23
N LYS A 22 43.22 -52.92 -85.90
CA LYS A 22 42.16 -52.91 -84.86
C LYS A 22 41.00 -53.84 -85.20
N PHE A 23 40.59 -53.88 -86.47
CA PHE A 23 39.52 -54.76 -86.96
C PHE A 23 39.97 -56.22 -86.98
N VAL A 24 41.18 -56.48 -87.50
CA VAL A 24 41.77 -57.84 -87.54
C VAL A 24 41.97 -58.39 -86.13
N LEU A 25 42.53 -57.61 -85.21
CA LEU A 25 42.72 -58.00 -83.80
C LEU A 25 41.37 -58.19 -83.07
N ARG A 26 40.33 -57.42 -83.42
CA ARG A 26 38.99 -57.60 -82.85
C ARG A 26 38.31 -58.87 -83.34
N VAL A 27 38.36 -59.14 -84.64
CA VAL A 27 37.62 -60.25 -85.27
C VAL A 27 38.34 -61.59 -85.09
N PHE A 28 39.66 -61.63 -85.30
CA PHE A 28 40.44 -62.88 -85.21
C PHE A 28 40.96 -63.16 -83.79
N CYS A 29 41.53 -62.16 -83.10
CA CYS A 29 42.09 -62.37 -81.76
C CYS A 29 41.08 -62.15 -80.62
N GLY A 30 39.88 -61.62 -80.93
CA GLY A 30 38.86 -61.34 -79.92
C GLY A 30 39.30 -60.29 -78.92
N MET A 31 40.08 -59.30 -79.38
CA MET A 31 40.66 -58.27 -78.51
C MET A 31 39.59 -57.25 -78.07
N VAL A 32 39.46 -57.05 -76.76
CA VAL A 32 38.55 -56.06 -76.15
C VAL A 32 39.33 -55.21 -75.17
N ILE A 33 39.24 -53.91 -75.33
CA ILE A 33 39.75 -52.94 -74.36
C ILE A 33 38.54 -52.41 -73.61
N VAL A 34 38.49 -52.65 -72.31
CA VAL A 34 37.50 -52.05 -71.41
C VAL A 34 38.13 -50.77 -70.84
N PRO A 35 37.55 -49.59 -71.11
CA PRO A 35 38.01 -48.32 -70.54
C PRO A 35 38.01 -48.30 -69.01
N ASP A 36 38.84 -47.44 -68.41
CA ASP A 36 39.00 -47.34 -66.96
C ASP A 36 37.76 -46.81 -66.21
N ASP A 37 36.83 -46.16 -66.91
CA ASP A 37 35.56 -45.60 -66.39
C ASP A 37 34.36 -46.56 -66.54
N ARG A 38 34.56 -47.76 -67.08
CA ARG A 38 33.47 -48.66 -67.47
C ARG A 38 33.68 -50.11 -67.03
N ILE A 39 32.58 -50.80 -66.79
CA ILE A 39 32.51 -52.25 -66.65
C ILE A 39 32.01 -52.86 -67.98
N GLY A 40 32.67 -53.91 -68.44
CA GLY A 40 32.22 -54.67 -69.61
C GLY A 40 31.29 -55.80 -69.19
N LEU A 41 29.98 -55.63 -69.37
CA LEU A 41 29.02 -56.71 -69.14
C LEU A 41 29.01 -57.67 -70.32
N VAL A 42 29.09 -58.97 -70.05
CA VAL A 42 29.25 -60.01 -71.07
C VAL A 42 27.93 -60.75 -71.27
N ILE A 43 27.48 -60.84 -72.52
CA ILE A 43 26.40 -61.73 -72.95
C ILE A 43 27.00 -62.78 -73.86
N LYS A 44 26.88 -64.05 -73.49
CA LYS A 44 27.35 -65.18 -74.27
C LYS A 44 26.20 -65.70 -75.14
N LYS A 45 26.30 -65.57 -76.47
CA LYS A 45 25.22 -65.94 -77.40
C LYS A 45 24.98 -67.46 -77.44
N PHE A 46 26.04 -68.25 -77.34
CA PHE A 46 25.96 -69.71 -77.30
C PHE A 46 27.17 -70.33 -76.58
N ALA A 47 26.99 -71.51 -76.00
CA ALA A 47 28.04 -72.27 -75.34
C ALA A 47 28.57 -73.37 -76.30
N LEU A 48 29.89 -73.42 -76.47
CA LEU A 48 30.60 -74.45 -77.26
C LEU A 48 30.97 -75.68 -76.42
N THR A 49 30.94 -75.57 -75.09
CA THR A 49 31.37 -76.59 -74.12
C THR A 49 30.61 -76.40 -72.80
N GLY A 50 30.05 -77.47 -72.24
CA GLY A 50 29.28 -77.49 -70.98
C GLY A 50 27.76 -77.57 -71.16
N ASN A 51 27.00 -77.67 -70.04
CA ASN A 51 25.54 -77.64 -70.05
C ASN A 51 25.05 -76.33 -70.69
N SER A 52 24.44 -76.44 -71.86
CA SER A 52 24.19 -75.30 -72.76
C SER A 52 23.01 -74.41 -72.36
N ARG A 53 22.26 -74.76 -71.31
CA ARG A 53 21.02 -74.06 -70.92
C ARG A 53 21.06 -73.67 -69.45
N LEU A 54 20.67 -72.42 -69.19
CA LEU A 54 20.45 -71.89 -67.84
C LEU A 54 19.42 -72.77 -67.10
N PRO A 55 19.63 -73.06 -65.80
CA PRO A 55 18.62 -73.70 -64.96
C PRO A 55 17.30 -72.92 -64.96
N ASP A 56 16.17 -73.63 -64.95
CA ASP A 56 14.86 -73.00 -64.93
C ASP A 56 14.71 -72.05 -63.72
N GLY A 57 14.32 -70.80 -63.99
CA GLY A 57 14.14 -69.76 -62.99
C GLY A 57 15.35 -68.84 -62.75
N ARG A 58 16.52 -69.11 -63.34
CA ARG A 58 17.69 -68.22 -63.33
C ARG A 58 17.83 -67.44 -64.63
N ILE A 59 18.26 -66.19 -64.53
CA ILE A 59 18.45 -65.24 -65.64
C ILE A 59 19.94 -64.99 -65.88
N ILE A 60 20.78 -65.15 -64.84
CA ILE A 60 22.21 -64.89 -64.86
C ILE A 60 23.02 -66.19 -64.85
N ALA A 61 23.92 -66.33 -65.81
CA ALA A 61 24.84 -67.45 -65.93
C ALA A 61 26.06 -67.25 -65.01
N THR A 62 26.27 -68.17 -64.06
CA THR A 62 27.44 -68.18 -63.17
C THR A 62 28.56 -69.11 -63.65
N LYS A 63 28.21 -70.20 -64.34
CA LYS A 63 29.14 -71.28 -64.76
C LYS A 63 29.53 -71.24 -66.24
N GLY A 64 29.39 -70.08 -66.90
CA GLY A 64 29.75 -69.91 -68.32
C GLY A 64 28.72 -70.46 -69.32
N GLU A 65 27.47 -70.63 -68.88
CA GLU A 65 26.32 -71.05 -69.68
C GLU A 65 25.96 -69.98 -70.74
N ALA A 66 25.09 -70.30 -71.70
CA ALA A 66 24.60 -69.30 -72.66
C ALA A 66 23.66 -68.30 -71.98
N GLY A 67 23.84 -67.00 -72.21
CA GLY A 67 23.05 -65.92 -71.59
C GLY A 67 23.88 -64.78 -71.01
N MET A 68 23.21 -63.93 -70.22
CA MET A 68 23.85 -62.82 -69.48
C MET A 68 24.78 -63.40 -68.42
N GLN A 69 26.06 -63.04 -68.47
CA GLN A 69 27.04 -63.56 -67.51
C GLN A 69 27.02 -62.77 -66.21
N GLY A 70 27.21 -63.46 -65.08
CA GLY A 70 27.38 -62.82 -63.78
C GLY A 70 28.73 -62.10 -63.68
N ARG A 71 29.79 -62.70 -64.21
CA ARG A 71 31.14 -62.12 -64.17
C ARG A 71 31.30 -61.02 -65.24
N GLY A 72 31.41 -59.78 -64.78
CA GLY A 72 31.81 -58.65 -65.62
C GLY A 72 33.30 -58.63 -65.92
N LEU A 73 33.68 -57.88 -66.96
CA LEU A 73 35.07 -57.55 -67.28
C LEU A 73 35.44 -56.24 -66.58
N ALA A 74 36.42 -56.30 -65.68
CA ALA A 74 37.06 -55.11 -65.10
C ALA A 74 37.85 -54.34 -66.18
N PRO A 75 38.22 -53.07 -65.97
CA PRO A 75 39.07 -52.35 -66.92
C PRO A 75 40.35 -53.09 -67.28
N GLY A 76 40.72 -53.04 -68.56
CA GLY A 76 41.90 -53.74 -69.07
C GLY A 76 41.72 -54.39 -70.43
N LEU A 77 42.76 -55.09 -70.85
CA LEU A 77 42.85 -55.77 -72.14
C LEU A 77 42.47 -57.24 -72.00
N TYR A 78 41.43 -57.67 -72.72
CA TYR A 78 40.99 -59.06 -72.78
C TYR A 78 41.14 -59.61 -74.19
N TRP A 79 41.51 -60.89 -74.26
CA TRP A 79 41.68 -61.67 -75.48
C TRP A 79 40.64 -62.79 -75.55
N LYS A 80 40.44 -63.39 -76.73
CA LYS A 80 39.49 -64.52 -76.96
C LYS A 80 38.01 -64.18 -76.73
N MET A 81 37.65 -62.89 -76.74
CA MET A 81 36.28 -62.41 -76.64
C MET A 81 35.72 -62.10 -78.04
N TRP A 82 35.47 -63.16 -78.81
CA TRP A 82 35.08 -63.05 -80.21
C TRP A 82 33.66 -62.45 -80.38
N PRO A 83 33.44 -61.44 -81.25
CA PRO A 83 32.13 -60.77 -81.44
C PRO A 83 30.98 -61.69 -81.86
N TRP A 84 31.30 -62.80 -82.52
CA TRP A 84 30.31 -63.80 -82.91
C TRP A 84 29.84 -64.66 -81.74
N GLN A 85 30.65 -64.82 -80.68
CA GLN A 85 30.30 -65.59 -79.48
C GLN A 85 29.82 -64.71 -78.32
N TYR A 86 30.46 -63.54 -78.12
CA TYR A 86 30.24 -62.65 -77.00
C TYR A 86 29.78 -61.27 -77.48
N THR A 87 28.70 -60.76 -76.89
CA THR A 87 28.34 -59.35 -76.94
C THR A 87 28.80 -58.70 -75.64
N ILE A 88 29.54 -57.60 -75.74
CA ILE A 88 30.04 -56.88 -74.56
C ILE A 88 29.38 -55.51 -74.54
N ILE A 89 28.64 -55.25 -73.48
CA ILE A 89 27.97 -53.98 -73.23
C ILE A 89 28.82 -53.21 -72.23
N MET A 90 29.39 -52.10 -72.67
CA MET A 90 30.18 -51.23 -71.80
C MET A 90 29.24 -50.31 -71.04
N GLN A 91 29.24 -50.40 -69.72
CA GLN A 91 28.45 -49.52 -68.87
C GLN A 91 29.35 -48.68 -67.97
N PRO A 92 29.01 -47.40 -67.72
CA PRO A 92 29.73 -46.59 -66.77
C PRO A 92 29.63 -47.18 -65.36
N PHE A 93 30.62 -46.92 -64.52
CA PHE A 93 30.53 -47.28 -63.10
C PHE A 93 29.33 -46.60 -62.43
N THR A 94 28.71 -47.30 -61.50
CA THR A 94 27.65 -46.72 -60.69
C THR A 94 28.29 -45.82 -59.65
N ILE A 95 28.10 -44.51 -59.80
CA ILE A 95 28.58 -43.50 -58.86
C ILE A 95 27.44 -43.13 -57.95
N ILE A 96 27.62 -43.34 -56.65
CA ILE A 96 26.70 -42.92 -55.60
C ILE A 96 27.21 -41.60 -55.05
N GLU A 97 26.40 -40.55 -55.20
CA GLU A 97 26.71 -39.22 -54.69
C GLU A 97 26.81 -39.22 -53.15
N GLN A 98 27.57 -38.28 -52.59
CA GLN A 98 27.86 -38.21 -51.15
C GLN A 98 26.61 -38.07 -50.26
N ASN A 99 25.53 -37.49 -50.79
CA ASN A 99 24.26 -37.28 -50.07
C ASN A 99 23.17 -38.30 -50.42
N LYS A 100 23.54 -39.38 -51.13
CA LYS A 100 22.61 -40.42 -51.57
C LYS A 100 23.04 -41.79 -51.06
N LEU A 101 22.06 -42.66 -50.93
CA LEU A 101 22.17 -44.07 -50.60
C LEU A 101 21.77 -44.88 -51.84
N GLY A 102 22.57 -45.89 -52.21
CA GLY A 102 22.21 -46.80 -53.29
C GLY A 102 21.48 -48.02 -52.73
N LEU A 103 20.16 -48.10 -52.96
CA LEU A 103 19.37 -49.27 -52.66
C LEU A 103 19.51 -50.29 -53.79
N VAL A 104 19.72 -51.55 -53.44
CA VAL A 104 19.96 -52.62 -54.42
C VAL A 104 18.75 -53.54 -54.50
N LYS A 105 18.26 -53.77 -55.71
CA LYS A 105 17.22 -54.75 -56.01
C LYS A 105 17.78 -55.82 -56.95
N ALA A 106 17.83 -57.07 -56.47
CA ALA A 106 18.29 -58.19 -57.27
C ALA A 106 17.17 -58.71 -58.19
N LYS A 107 17.47 -58.89 -59.48
CA LYS A 107 16.56 -59.44 -60.49
C LYS A 107 16.51 -60.97 -60.47
N ASP A 108 17.55 -61.60 -59.95
CA ASP A 108 17.74 -63.05 -59.94
C ASP A 108 18.32 -63.51 -58.58
N GLY A 109 18.07 -64.76 -58.20
CA GLY A 109 18.43 -65.32 -56.90
C GLY A 109 17.36 -66.24 -56.30
N ALA A 110 17.63 -66.73 -55.09
CA ALA A 110 16.67 -67.52 -54.31
C ALA A 110 15.40 -66.73 -53.97
N SER A 111 14.28 -67.40 -53.76
CA SER A 111 13.05 -66.74 -53.27
C SER A 111 13.22 -66.25 -51.83
N PHE A 112 12.45 -65.23 -51.44
CA PHE A 112 12.40 -64.77 -50.06
C PHE A 112 11.89 -65.86 -49.12
N ASP A 113 12.37 -65.83 -47.88
CA ASP A 113 11.79 -66.61 -46.79
C ASP A 113 10.37 -66.10 -46.52
N THR A 114 9.43 -67.00 -46.24
CA THR A 114 8.02 -66.64 -46.01
C THR A 114 7.89 -65.62 -44.88
N GLY A 115 7.27 -64.48 -45.18
CA GLY A 115 7.03 -63.40 -44.20
C GLY A 115 8.06 -62.27 -44.17
N ARG A 116 9.19 -62.40 -44.89
CA ARG A 116 10.19 -61.32 -45.03
C ARG A 116 9.94 -60.46 -46.26
N VAL A 117 10.31 -59.18 -46.16
CA VAL A 117 10.20 -58.21 -47.26
C VAL A 117 11.58 -57.91 -47.88
N LEU A 118 12.64 -58.07 -47.10
CA LEU A 118 14.01 -57.79 -47.52
C LEU A 118 14.89 -59.04 -47.63
N GLY A 119 15.77 -59.01 -48.63
CA GLY A 119 16.76 -60.05 -48.90
C GLY A 119 17.87 -60.07 -47.85
N LYS A 120 18.28 -61.27 -47.45
CA LYS A 120 19.44 -61.47 -46.57
C LYS A 120 20.72 -60.92 -47.24
N PRO A 121 21.55 -60.18 -46.50
CA PRO A 121 22.82 -59.68 -46.99
C PRO A 121 23.76 -60.87 -47.13
N VAL A 122 24.53 -60.82 -48.19
CA VAL A 122 25.46 -61.87 -48.54
C VAL A 122 26.81 -61.23 -48.78
N ASP A 123 27.88 -61.90 -48.35
CA ASP A 123 29.22 -61.42 -48.64
C ASP A 123 29.53 -61.57 -50.13
N CYS A 124 29.64 -60.44 -50.82
CA CYS A 124 29.77 -60.34 -52.28
C CYS A 124 30.53 -59.07 -52.71
N ASP A 125 31.43 -58.57 -51.86
CA ASP A 125 32.20 -57.33 -52.09
C ASP A 125 31.31 -56.14 -52.49
N LYS A 126 30.28 -55.88 -51.67
CA LYS A 126 29.28 -54.81 -51.89
C LYS A 126 28.60 -54.90 -53.27
N PHE A 127 28.11 -56.09 -53.63
CA PHE A 127 27.39 -56.36 -54.88
C PHE A 127 28.21 -56.17 -56.17
N GLN A 128 29.54 -56.07 -56.07
CA GLN A 128 30.43 -56.03 -57.24
C GLN A 128 30.67 -57.44 -57.81
N ASP A 129 30.65 -58.46 -56.95
CA ASP A 129 30.73 -59.86 -57.39
C ASP A 129 29.34 -60.52 -57.44
N ALA A 130 28.75 -60.49 -58.63
CA ALA A 130 27.47 -61.14 -58.91
C ALA A 130 27.51 -62.67 -58.83
N VAL A 131 28.68 -63.30 -59.01
CA VAL A 131 28.82 -64.76 -58.91
C VAL A 131 28.80 -65.16 -57.44
N ALA A 132 29.60 -64.47 -56.62
CA ALA A 132 29.60 -64.69 -55.17
C ALA A 132 28.21 -64.48 -54.55
N PHE A 133 27.46 -63.46 -55.00
CA PHE A 133 26.08 -63.23 -54.54
C PHE A 133 25.16 -64.42 -54.81
N LEU A 134 25.20 -64.99 -56.02
CA LEU A 134 24.34 -66.12 -56.39
C LEU A 134 24.80 -67.45 -55.79
N ASP A 135 26.11 -67.65 -55.63
CA ASP A 135 26.68 -68.87 -55.05
C ASP A 135 26.44 -68.93 -53.53
N ASN A 136 26.46 -67.78 -52.85
CA ASN A 136 26.17 -67.67 -51.42
C ASN A 136 24.65 -67.52 -51.12
N ASN A 137 23.79 -67.95 -52.04
CA ASN A 137 22.34 -68.00 -51.88
C ASN A 137 21.65 -66.63 -51.70
N GLY A 138 22.11 -65.62 -52.43
CA GLY A 138 21.47 -64.31 -52.51
C GLY A 138 20.01 -64.41 -52.98
N GLN A 139 19.14 -63.58 -52.39
CA GLN A 139 17.69 -63.62 -52.62
C GLN A 139 17.28 -62.60 -53.70
N LYS A 140 16.29 -62.94 -54.52
CA LYS A 140 15.72 -62.03 -55.53
C LYS A 140 14.83 -60.97 -54.87
N GLY A 141 14.89 -59.73 -55.35
CA GLY A 141 14.08 -58.60 -54.87
C GLY A 141 14.88 -57.56 -54.08
N PRO A 142 14.20 -56.66 -53.34
CA PRO A 142 14.83 -55.65 -52.50
C PRO A 142 15.82 -56.24 -51.49
N GLN A 143 17.03 -55.69 -51.40
CA GLN A 143 18.06 -56.16 -50.46
C GLN A 143 18.07 -55.32 -49.18
N ALA A 144 18.40 -55.95 -48.05
CA ALA A 144 18.61 -55.25 -46.79
C ALA A 144 19.92 -54.43 -46.80
N ALA A 145 20.98 -54.97 -47.39
CA ALA A 145 22.24 -54.28 -47.57
C ALA A 145 22.14 -53.21 -48.67
N PHE A 146 22.79 -52.08 -48.43
CA PHE A 146 22.81 -50.92 -49.30
C PHE A 146 24.25 -50.51 -49.63
N LEU A 147 24.38 -49.60 -50.58
CA LEU A 147 25.66 -49.07 -51.04
C LEU A 147 25.88 -47.66 -50.49
N THR A 148 26.98 -47.47 -49.78
CA THR A 148 27.43 -46.15 -49.30
C THR A 148 27.99 -45.30 -50.45
N PRO A 149 28.12 -43.97 -50.31
CA PRO A 149 28.73 -43.14 -51.35
C PRO A 149 30.09 -43.65 -51.82
N GLY A 150 30.28 -43.67 -53.14
CA GLY A 150 31.46 -44.28 -53.78
C GLY A 150 31.22 -44.66 -55.24
N SER A 151 32.27 -45.16 -55.89
CA SER A 151 32.19 -45.70 -57.25
C SER A 151 32.24 -47.22 -57.20
N TYR A 152 31.22 -47.87 -57.74
CA TYR A 152 31.07 -49.32 -57.71
C TYR A 152 30.95 -49.91 -59.11
N ARG A 153 31.54 -51.09 -59.27
CA ARG A 153 31.49 -51.89 -60.50
C ARG A 153 30.34 -52.90 -60.43
N ILE A 154 29.13 -52.44 -60.69
CA ILE A 154 27.93 -53.27 -60.49
C ILE A 154 27.43 -53.85 -61.80
N ASN A 155 27.06 -55.13 -61.77
CA ASN A 155 26.44 -55.79 -62.91
C ASN A 155 24.94 -55.45 -62.98
N THR A 156 24.57 -54.52 -63.86
CA THR A 156 23.16 -54.07 -64.00
C THR A 156 22.20 -55.12 -64.58
N PHE A 157 22.73 -56.23 -65.10
CA PHE A 157 21.90 -57.38 -65.48
C PHE A 157 21.32 -58.08 -64.26
N LEU A 158 22.09 -58.16 -63.17
CA LEU A 158 21.63 -58.79 -61.92
C LEU A 158 21.01 -57.78 -60.97
N PHE A 159 21.63 -56.61 -60.82
CA PHE A 159 21.26 -55.63 -59.81
C PHE A 159 20.66 -54.38 -60.45
N ASP A 160 19.55 -53.91 -59.89
CA ASP A 160 19.00 -52.59 -60.15
C ASP A 160 19.30 -51.69 -58.96
N ILE A 161 19.72 -50.45 -59.21
CA ILE A 161 20.17 -49.53 -58.17
C ILE A 161 19.29 -48.30 -58.17
N GLU A 162 18.62 -48.08 -57.06
CA GLU A 162 17.79 -46.90 -56.83
C GLU A 162 18.51 -45.94 -55.88
N MET A 163 18.70 -44.70 -56.31
CA MET A 163 19.39 -43.68 -55.52
C MET A 163 18.39 -42.89 -54.69
N VAL A 164 18.47 -43.00 -53.38
CA VAL A 164 17.58 -42.31 -52.44
C VAL A 164 18.40 -41.34 -51.58
N PRO A 165 17.91 -40.14 -51.23
CA PRO A 165 18.61 -39.27 -50.29
C PRO A 165 18.86 -39.96 -48.93
N ILE A 166 20.00 -39.67 -48.32
CA ILE A 166 20.30 -40.12 -46.95
C ILE A 166 19.37 -39.45 -45.93
N THR A 167 19.08 -40.13 -44.84
CA THR A 167 18.23 -39.57 -43.79
C THR A 167 19.05 -38.64 -42.89
N GLN A 168 18.73 -37.35 -42.93
CA GLN A 168 19.32 -36.36 -42.05
C GLN A 168 18.27 -35.84 -41.06
N ILE A 169 18.56 -35.99 -39.77
CA ILE A 169 17.74 -35.45 -38.68
C ILE A 169 18.35 -34.12 -38.27
N HIS A 170 17.53 -33.08 -38.36
CA HIS A 170 17.92 -31.73 -38.00
C HIS A 170 18.15 -31.59 -36.49
N GLU A 171 18.95 -30.60 -36.11
CA GLU A 171 19.13 -30.25 -34.69
C GLU A 171 17.79 -29.92 -34.03
N ASN A 172 17.65 -30.27 -32.75
CA ASN A 172 16.41 -30.14 -31.96
C ASN A 172 15.23 -31.01 -32.44
N LYS A 173 15.45 -31.88 -33.42
CA LYS A 173 14.46 -32.87 -33.86
C LYS A 173 14.85 -34.28 -33.45
N VAL A 174 13.85 -35.12 -33.36
CA VAL A 174 13.91 -36.53 -33.03
C VAL A 174 13.31 -37.31 -34.19
N GLY A 175 13.99 -38.37 -34.63
CA GLY A 175 13.45 -39.29 -35.61
C GLY A 175 12.68 -40.41 -34.91
N ILE A 176 11.37 -40.45 -35.13
CA ILE A 176 10.51 -41.56 -34.74
C ILE A 176 10.58 -42.61 -35.84
N ILE A 177 10.83 -43.85 -35.45
CA ILE A 177 11.09 -44.95 -36.37
C ILE A 177 9.90 -45.89 -36.43
N THR A 178 9.51 -46.23 -37.66
CA THR A 178 8.59 -47.33 -37.94
C THR A 178 9.30 -48.36 -38.81
N THR A 179 9.41 -49.60 -38.33
CA THR A 179 10.01 -50.73 -39.06
C THR A 179 8.95 -51.45 -39.89
N LEU A 180 9.28 -51.82 -41.12
CA LEU A 180 8.39 -52.52 -42.05
C LEU A 180 8.62 -54.04 -42.07
N ASP A 181 9.76 -54.49 -41.55
CA ASP A 181 10.18 -55.90 -41.52
C ASP A 181 10.59 -56.30 -40.10
N GLY A 182 10.36 -57.56 -39.72
CA GLY A 182 10.54 -58.08 -38.37
C GLY A 182 9.37 -58.94 -37.87
N GLU A 183 9.47 -59.42 -36.63
CA GLU A 183 8.40 -60.21 -36.01
C GLU A 183 7.14 -59.36 -35.77
N PRO A 184 5.92 -59.91 -35.89
CA PRO A 184 4.71 -59.16 -35.58
C PRO A 184 4.68 -58.72 -34.11
N LEU A 185 4.11 -57.53 -33.85
CA LEU A 185 3.83 -57.06 -32.48
C LEU A 185 2.91 -58.04 -31.75
N ASN A 186 3.11 -58.18 -30.44
CA ASN A 186 2.21 -58.97 -29.62
C ASN A 186 0.83 -58.31 -29.57
N LYS A 187 -0.20 -59.12 -29.34
CA LYS A 187 -1.57 -58.59 -29.20
C LYS A 187 -1.65 -57.65 -27.99
N GLY A 188 -1.98 -56.38 -28.24
CA GLY A 188 -2.16 -55.36 -27.19
C GLY A 188 -0.98 -54.39 -27.04
N GLU A 189 0.13 -54.62 -27.73
CA GLU A 189 1.26 -53.70 -27.79
C GLU A 189 1.12 -52.72 -28.98
N ILE A 190 1.58 -51.49 -28.78
CA ILE A 190 1.49 -50.40 -29.78
C ILE A 190 2.85 -50.20 -30.47
N ALA A 191 3.95 -50.50 -29.78
CA ALA A 191 5.31 -50.37 -30.31
C ALA A 191 6.17 -51.57 -29.92
N GLY A 192 7.22 -51.80 -30.71
CA GLY A 192 8.25 -52.80 -30.43
C GLY A 192 9.16 -52.35 -29.27
N GLU A 193 9.57 -53.32 -28.47
CA GLU A 193 10.56 -53.14 -27.40
C GLU A 193 11.91 -52.65 -27.97
N SER A 194 12.66 -51.92 -27.15
CA SER A 194 14.05 -51.54 -27.45
C SER A 194 14.95 -52.78 -27.58
N VAL A 195 15.67 -52.88 -28.69
CA VAL A 195 16.57 -54.00 -28.98
C VAL A 195 17.98 -53.47 -29.19
N ALA A 196 18.99 -54.01 -28.50
CA ALA A 196 20.38 -53.54 -28.66
C ALA A 196 21.08 -54.15 -29.90
N GLY A 197 22.14 -53.51 -30.39
CA GLY A 197 23.10 -54.10 -31.35
C GLY A 197 22.92 -53.76 -32.84
N HIS A 198 21.91 -52.98 -33.20
CA HIS A 198 21.51 -52.70 -34.59
C HIS A 198 22.00 -51.32 -35.14
N LYS A 199 22.92 -50.66 -34.41
CA LYS A 199 23.56 -49.36 -34.76
C LYS A 199 22.57 -48.29 -35.23
N ASN A 200 21.52 -48.02 -34.45
CA ASN A 200 20.47 -47.05 -34.77
C ASN A 200 19.78 -47.36 -36.11
N TYR A 201 19.41 -48.63 -36.30
CA TYR A 201 18.65 -49.15 -37.46
C TYR A 201 19.37 -49.12 -38.81
N GLN A 202 20.68 -48.87 -38.80
CA GLN A 202 21.51 -48.95 -40.01
C GLN A 202 21.80 -50.39 -40.45
N ASP A 203 21.73 -51.35 -39.53
CA ASP A 203 21.93 -52.78 -39.82
C ASP A 203 20.59 -53.54 -39.64
N PRO A 204 19.75 -53.68 -40.71
CA PRO A 204 18.42 -54.30 -40.60
C PRO A 204 18.43 -55.74 -40.07
N ILE A 205 19.46 -56.51 -40.43
CA ILE A 205 19.55 -57.93 -40.06
C ILE A 205 19.94 -58.09 -38.60
N ALA A 206 20.81 -57.22 -38.10
CA ALA A 206 21.17 -57.21 -36.68
C ALA A 206 19.92 -56.93 -35.84
N PHE A 207 19.07 -55.98 -36.28
CA PHE A 207 17.78 -55.71 -35.64
C PHE A 207 16.85 -56.93 -35.65
N ILE A 208 16.63 -57.54 -36.82
CA ILE A 208 15.73 -58.69 -36.95
C ILE A 208 16.24 -59.90 -36.15
N THR A 209 17.55 -60.15 -36.16
CA THR A 209 18.17 -61.30 -35.48
C THR A 209 18.16 -61.14 -33.96
N ALA A 210 18.19 -59.89 -33.48
CA ALA A 210 18.05 -59.55 -32.08
C ALA A 210 16.58 -59.55 -31.58
N GLY A 211 15.62 -59.99 -32.41
CA GLY A 211 14.20 -60.10 -32.04
C GLY A 211 13.38 -58.84 -32.29
N GLY A 212 13.86 -57.95 -33.18
CA GLY A 212 13.17 -56.72 -33.53
C GLY A 212 11.77 -56.95 -34.11
N ARG A 213 10.80 -56.19 -33.59
CA ARG A 213 9.39 -56.27 -34.01
C ARG A 213 9.11 -55.25 -35.13
N LYS A 214 8.20 -55.59 -36.04
CA LYS A 214 7.70 -54.70 -37.10
C LYS A 214 6.69 -53.70 -36.54
N GLY A 215 6.73 -52.45 -36.98
CA GLY A 215 5.82 -51.38 -36.58
C GLY A 215 6.55 -50.22 -35.90
N LEU A 216 5.79 -49.40 -35.17
CA LEU A 216 6.34 -48.28 -34.40
C LEU A 216 7.36 -48.80 -33.38
N GLN A 217 8.46 -48.08 -33.20
CA GLN A 217 9.50 -48.42 -32.23
C GLN A 217 9.46 -47.49 -31.02
N GLU A 218 9.80 -48.02 -29.85
CA GLU A 218 9.96 -47.21 -28.63
C GLU A 218 11.16 -46.26 -28.75
N ASP A 219 12.29 -46.78 -29.25
CA ASP A 219 13.52 -46.02 -29.39
C ASP A 219 13.43 -44.93 -30.46
N VAL A 220 14.12 -43.84 -30.16
CA VAL A 220 14.23 -42.69 -31.06
C VAL A 220 15.66 -42.44 -31.48
N ILE A 221 15.84 -41.92 -32.68
CA ILE A 221 17.16 -41.51 -33.18
C ILE A 221 17.35 -40.00 -33.04
N LEU A 222 18.52 -39.61 -32.55
CA LEU A 222 18.90 -38.21 -32.30
C LEU A 222 19.36 -37.53 -33.59
N ALA A 223 19.54 -36.21 -33.53
CA ALA A 223 20.10 -35.42 -34.64
C ALA A 223 21.41 -36.03 -35.17
N GLY A 224 21.52 -36.13 -36.49
CA GLY A 224 22.62 -36.81 -37.15
C GLY A 224 22.27 -37.25 -38.56
N THR A 225 23.30 -37.76 -39.26
CA THR A 225 23.17 -38.33 -40.60
C THR A 225 23.22 -39.84 -40.51
N TYR A 226 22.17 -40.51 -41.01
CA TYR A 226 22.03 -41.95 -40.93
C TYR A 226 21.82 -42.57 -42.31
N TYR A 227 22.47 -43.71 -42.54
CA TYR A 227 22.26 -44.54 -43.72
C TYR A 227 21.14 -45.55 -43.44
N LEU A 228 19.90 -45.09 -43.57
CA LEU A 228 18.71 -45.92 -43.34
C LEU A 228 18.14 -46.39 -44.66
N ASN A 229 17.77 -47.67 -44.71
CA ASN A 229 17.08 -48.24 -45.85
C ASN A 229 15.58 -47.91 -45.76
N PRO A 230 15.00 -47.10 -46.66
CA PRO A 230 13.57 -46.74 -46.64
C PRO A 230 12.61 -47.93 -46.82
N TRP A 231 13.07 -49.03 -47.44
CA TRP A 231 12.28 -50.25 -47.51
C TRP A 231 12.23 -51.01 -46.19
N PHE A 232 13.12 -50.69 -45.26
CA PHE A 232 13.16 -51.26 -43.92
C PHE A 232 12.53 -50.34 -42.87
N VAL A 233 12.90 -49.06 -42.90
CA VAL A 233 12.56 -48.07 -41.86
C VAL A 233 12.00 -46.81 -42.50
N SER A 234 10.86 -46.38 -41.97
CA SER A 234 10.32 -45.05 -42.20
C SER A 234 10.66 -44.15 -41.01
N VAL A 235 11.16 -42.94 -41.28
CA VAL A 235 11.53 -41.96 -40.26
C VAL A 235 10.64 -40.73 -40.35
N GLU A 236 9.95 -40.43 -39.25
CA GLU A 236 9.19 -39.20 -39.06
C GLU A 236 9.98 -38.26 -38.13
N GLN A 237 10.20 -37.01 -38.53
CA GLN A 237 10.91 -36.04 -37.71
C GLN A 237 9.93 -35.20 -36.90
N VAL A 238 10.03 -35.29 -35.57
CA VAL A 238 9.23 -34.52 -34.61
C VAL A 238 10.15 -33.66 -33.76
N ASP A 239 9.68 -32.49 -33.32
CA ASP A 239 10.47 -31.61 -32.47
C ASP A 239 10.64 -32.20 -31.05
N MET A 240 11.81 -31.99 -30.44
CA MET A 240 12.05 -32.41 -29.06
C MET A 240 11.09 -31.71 -28.10
N ILE A 241 10.66 -32.44 -27.06
CA ILE A 241 9.83 -31.87 -26.01
C ILE A 241 10.70 -30.93 -25.17
N TYR A 242 10.33 -29.66 -25.16
CA TYR A 242 10.99 -28.63 -24.36
C TYR A 242 10.24 -28.43 -23.04
N ILE A 243 10.93 -28.66 -21.93
CA ILE A 243 10.43 -28.42 -20.58
C ILE A 243 11.09 -27.14 -20.06
N PRO A 244 10.34 -26.05 -19.87
CA PRO A 244 10.88 -24.79 -19.37
C PRO A 244 11.35 -24.89 -17.91
N ILE A 245 12.23 -23.98 -17.51
CA ILE A 245 12.68 -23.86 -16.11
C ILE A 245 11.47 -23.54 -15.21
N GLY A 246 11.40 -24.18 -14.04
CA GLY A 246 10.25 -24.08 -13.14
C GLY A 246 9.13 -25.07 -13.45
N TYR A 247 9.30 -25.94 -14.44
CA TYR A 247 8.37 -27.00 -14.79
C TYR A 247 9.06 -28.36 -14.80
N VAL A 248 8.27 -29.42 -14.66
CA VAL A 248 8.73 -30.82 -14.78
C VAL A 248 7.84 -31.56 -15.76
N GLY A 249 8.41 -32.50 -16.50
CA GLY A 249 7.66 -33.32 -17.47
C GLY A 249 7.28 -34.65 -16.84
N VAL A 250 6.01 -34.86 -16.55
CA VAL A 250 5.52 -36.17 -16.12
C VAL A 250 5.25 -37.01 -17.36
N VAL A 251 5.88 -38.17 -17.44
CA VAL A 251 5.77 -39.07 -18.60
C VAL A 251 4.79 -40.19 -18.28
N ASN A 252 3.80 -40.37 -19.15
CA ASN A 252 2.91 -41.52 -19.18
C ASN A 252 3.30 -42.42 -20.35
N SER A 253 3.85 -43.60 -20.06
CA SER A 253 4.26 -44.58 -21.06
C SER A 253 3.15 -45.57 -21.36
N PHE A 254 2.85 -45.77 -22.65
CA PHE A 254 1.87 -46.76 -23.11
C PHE A 254 2.50 -48.11 -23.45
N VAL A 255 3.83 -48.20 -23.37
CA VAL A 255 4.66 -49.33 -23.81
C VAL A 255 5.47 -49.90 -22.65
N GLY A 256 6.02 -51.10 -22.83
CA GLY A 256 6.76 -51.81 -21.79
C GLY A 256 5.93 -52.86 -21.03
N PRO A 257 6.57 -53.66 -20.16
CA PRO A 257 5.89 -54.65 -19.35
C PRO A 257 4.87 -53.98 -18.41
N GLU A 258 3.82 -54.72 -18.02
CA GLU A 258 2.91 -54.25 -16.97
C GLU A 258 3.71 -54.01 -15.67
N GLY A 259 3.89 -52.74 -15.34
CA GLY A 259 4.70 -52.33 -14.21
C GLY A 259 4.08 -52.75 -12.88
N LYS A 260 4.94 -53.07 -11.90
CA LYS A 260 4.53 -53.36 -10.53
C LYS A 260 4.34 -52.03 -9.80
N ASP A 261 3.14 -51.79 -9.28
CA ASP A 261 2.81 -50.52 -8.61
C ASP A 261 3.81 -50.23 -7.47
N THR A 262 4.53 -49.12 -7.60
CA THR A 262 5.52 -48.65 -6.62
C THR A 262 4.94 -47.66 -5.62
N SER A 263 3.67 -47.29 -5.77
CA SER A 263 2.99 -46.24 -4.99
C SER A 263 2.68 -46.61 -3.53
N GLY A 264 2.90 -47.88 -3.14
CA GLY A 264 2.57 -48.41 -1.82
C GLY A 264 1.06 -48.62 -1.60
N ASP A 265 0.68 -49.36 -0.55
CA ASP A 265 -0.71 -49.78 -0.28
C ASP A 265 -1.73 -48.63 -0.09
N ASN A 266 -1.25 -47.39 0.10
CA ASN A 266 -2.08 -46.20 0.34
C ASN A 266 -2.58 -45.52 -0.93
N PHE A 267 -2.00 -45.81 -2.11
CA PHE A 267 -2.33 -45.12 -3.35
C PHE A 267 -2.97 -46.11 -4.34
N LYS A 268 -4.28 -45.99 -4.55
CA LYS A 268 -5.06 -46.88 -5.45
C LYS A 268 -5.38 -46.27 -6.81
N HIS A 269 -4.76 -45.14 -7.16
CA HIS A 269 -5.21 -44.28 -8.25
C HIS A 269 -4.19 -44.24 -9.40
N GLY A 270 -4.24 -45.24 -10.27
CA GLY A 270 -3.29 -45.39 -11.39
C GLY A 270 -2.00 -46.06 -10.95
N ASN A 271 -1.31 -46.70 -11.91
CA ASN A 271 -0.07 -47.41 -11.65
C ASN A 271 1.10 -46.44 -11.81
N ILE A 272 1.82 -46.17 -10.73
CA ILE A 272 3.11 -45.48 -10.79
C ILE A 272 4.19 -46.53 -10.91
N VAL A 273 4.99 -46.38 -11.95
CA VAL A 273 5.91 -47.41 -12.41
C VAL A 273 7.31 -46.85 -12.55
N LYS A 274 8.30 -47.75 -12.60
CA LYS A 274 9.66 -47.32 -12.87
C LYS A 274 9.81 -46.91 -14.33
N ARG A 275 10.91 -46.24 -14.63
CA ARG A 275 11.25 -45.89 -16.01
C ARG A 275 11.27 -47.15 -16.89
N ASN A 276 10.72 -47.03 -18.11
CA ASN A 276 10.56 -48.11 -19.11
C ASN A 276 9.50 -49.17 -18.77
N GLU A 277 8.64 -48.93 -17.79
CA GLU A 277 7.43 -49.74 -17.54
C GLU A 277 6.19 -49.00 -18.01
N LYS A 278 5.12 -49.76 -18.32
CA LYS A 278 3.85 -49.19 -18.77
C LYS A 278 3.11 -48.53 -17.62
N GLY A 279 2.87 -47.22 -17.73
CA GLY A 279 2.22 -46.40 -16.70
C GLY A 279 2.86 -45.01 -16.55
N VAL A 280 2.51 -44.33 -15.46
CA VAL A 280 3.10 -43.02 -15.13
C VAL A 280 4.44 -43.23 -14.42
N TRP A 281 5.52 -42.63 -14.92
CA TRP A 281 6.83 -42.77 -14.30
C TRP A 281 6.93 -42.05 -12.95
N ASP A 282 7.52 -42.72 -11.95
CA ASP A 282 7.79 -42.14 -10.62
C ASP A 282 8.77 -40.95 -10.67
N GLU A 283 9.74 -41.00 -11.60
CA GLU A 283 10.71 -39.91 -11.78
C GLU A 283 10.30 -39.02 -12.96
N PRO A 284 9.94 -37.74 -12.72
CA PRO A 284 9.63 -36.82 -13.80
C PRO A 284 10.91 -36.30 -14.47
N LEU A 285 10.78 -35.93 -15.74
CA LEU A 285 11.82 -35.30 -16.53
C LEU A 285 12.15 -33.89 -16.01
N ASP A 286 13.43 -33.60 -15.89
CA ASP A 286 13.96 -32.30 -15.51
C ASP A 286 13.76 -31.23 -16.61
N PRO A 287 13.84 -29.93 -16.28
CA PRO A 287 13.87 -28.87 -17.28
C PRO A 287 14.96 -29.11 -18.33
N GLY A 288 14.61 -28.98 -19.61
CA GLY A 288 15.52 -29.27 -20.71
C GLY A 288 14.79 -29.75 -21.97
N LYS A 289 15.57 -30.12 -22.99
CA LYS A 289 15.06 -30.75 -24.22
C LYS A 289 15.21 -32.25 -24.09
N HIS A 290 14.11 -32.98 -24.23
CA HIS A 290 14.09 -34.43 -24.09
C HIS A 290 13.67 -35.11 -25.39
N PRO A 291 14.43 -36.13 -25.84
CA PRO A 291 14.07 -36.93 -27.00
C PRO A 291 13.06 -38.00 -26.59
N VAL A 292 11.78 -37.70 -26.75
CA VAL A 292 10.67 -38.60 -26.38
C VAL A 292 9.81 -38.89 -27.61
N ASN A 293 9.42 -40.14 -27.78
CA ASN A 293 8.48 -40.53 -28.84
C ASN A 293 7.04 -40.19 -28.41
N ILE A 294 6.40 -39.26 -29.13
CA ILE A 294 5.04 -38.77 -28.84
C ILE A 294 3.93 -39.82 -28.99
N TYR A 295 4.19 -40.90 -29.73
CA TYR A 295 3.21 -41.96 -29.96
C TYR A 295 3.27 -43.05 -28.88
N THR A 296 4.42 -43.24 -28.24
CA THR A 296 4.60 -44.22 -27.15
C THR A 296 4.52 -43.61 -25.77
N HIS A 297 4.86 -42.33 -25.64
CA HIS A 297 4.90 -41.60 -24.37
C HIS A 297 4.14 -40.28 -24.50
N ALA A 298 3.24 -40.02 -23.56
CA ALA A 298 2.61 -38.71 -23.40
C ALA A 298 3.30 -37.95 -22.26
N VAL A 299 3.81 -36.74 -22.55
CA VAL A 299 4.46 -35.89 -21.54
C VAL A 299 3.54 -34.73 -21.17
N GLU A 300 3.15 -34.67 -19.91
CA GLU A 300 2.41 -33.53 -19.34
C GLU A 300 3.39 -32.61 -18.62
N ILE A 301 3.37 -31.33 -18.99
CA ILE A 301 4.26 -30.33 -18.39
C ILE A 301 3.56 -29.74 -17.15
N VAL A 302 4.14 -29.99 -15.97
CA VAL A 302 3.58 -29.57 -14.68
C VAL A 302 4.43 -28.44 -14.09
N PRO A 303 3.83 -27.27 -13.77
CA PRO A 303 4.53 -26.21 -13.06
C PRO A 303 4.91 -26.64 -11.65
N THR A 304 6.18 -26.45 -11.31
CA THR A 304 6.71 -26.60 -9.94
C THR A 304 6.88 -25.26 -9.24
N THR A 305 6.65 -24.14 -9.93
CA THR A 305 6.58 -22.83 -9.29
C THR A 305 5.26 -22.66 -8.53
N ASN A 306 5.18 -21.60 -7.73
CA ASN A 306 3.90 -21.21 -7.12
C ASN A 306 2.93 -20.79 -8.21
N ILE A 307 1.73 -21.35 -8.18
CA ILE A 307 0.62 -21.04 -9.09
C ILE A 307 -0.42 -20.30 -8.27
N VAL A 308 -0.83 -19.13 -8.74
CA VAL A 308 -1.96 -18.39 -8.17
C VAL A 308 -3.20 -18.73 -8.99
N LEU A 309 -4.25 -19.16 -8.31
CA LEU A 309 -5.56 -19.45 -8.89
C LEU A 309 -6.57 -18.45 -8.34
N ASN A 310 -7.26 -17.73 -9.22
CA ASN A 310 -8.21 -16.70 -8.84
C ASN A 310 -9.65 -17.15 -9.17
N TRP A 311 -10.53 -17.15 -8.17
CA TRP A 311 -11.97 -17.32 -8.32
C TRP A 311 -12.61 -15.94 -8.42
N ALA A 312 -12.44 -15.27 -9.57
CA ALA A 312 -12.96 -13.93 -9.82
C ALA A 312 -13.33 -13.74 -11.30
N ASP A 313 -14.46 -13.11 -11.58
CA ASP A 313 -14.98 -12.94 -12.95
C ASP A 313 -14.18 -11.92 -13.79
N SER A 314 -13.25 -11.18 -13.16
CA SER A 314 -12.58 -10.01 -13.75
C SER A 314 -11.06 -10.14 -13.92
N ARG A 315 -10.43 -11.22 -13.45
CA ARG A 315 -8.96 -11.40 -13.49
C ARG A 315 -8.60 -12.83 -13.91
N THR A 316 -7.92 -12.95 -15.05
CA THR A 316 -7.33 -14.21 -15.52
C THR A 316 -5.82 -14.05 -15.59
N GLU A 317 -5.07 -14.97 -14.99
CA GLU A 317 -3.61 -14.95 -14.99
C GLU A 317 -2.98 -15.77 -16.15
N SER A 318 -1.65 -15.69 -16.26
CA SER A 318 -0.84 -16.21 -17.37
C SER A 318 -0.91 -17.73 -17.61
N HIS A 319 -1.45 -18.49 -16.65
CA HIS A 319 -1.43 -19.96 -16.69
C HIS A 319 -2.69 -20.59 -17.28
N GLU A 320 -3.75 -19.81 -17.59
CA GLU A 320 -5.03 -20.25 -18.17
C GLU A 320 -5.80 -21.35 -17.39
N LEU A 321 -5.30 -21.77 -16.22
CA LEU A 321 -5.92 -22.79 -15.36
C LEU A 321 -7.16 -22.26 -14.63
N ASP A 322 -7.27 -20.94 -14.51
CA ASP A 322 -8.32 -20.17 -13.82
C ASP A 322 -9.43 -19.66 -14.75
N LYS A 323 -9.33 -19.90 -16.07
CA LYS A 323 -10.26 -19.37 -17.09
C LYS A 323 -11.74 -19.74 -16.88
N ASN A 324 -12.00 -20.80 -16.13
CA ASN A 324 -13.36 -21.29 -15.82
C ASN A 324 -13.78 -21.03 -14.36
N LEU A 325 -12.94 -20.37 -13.56
CA LEU A 325 -13.23 -20.13 -12.15
C LEU A 325 -14.05 -18.84 -12.00
N CYS A 326 -15.28 -18.97 -11.50
CA CYS A 326 -16.16 -17.84 -11.26
C CYS A 326 -16.14 -17.38 -9.80
N THR A 327 -16.66 -16.18 -9.55
CA THR A 327 -16.88 -15.67 -8.19
C THR A 327 -17.73 -16.64 -7.35
N ILE A 328 -17.41 -16.79 -6.07
CA ILE A 328 -18.13 -17.70 -5.18
C ILE A 328 -19.29 -16.96 -4.54
N THR A 329 -20.52 -17.24 -4.96
CA THR A 329 -21.71 -16.74 -4.28
C THR A 329 -21.98 -17.57 -3.02
N VAL A 330 -22.00 -16.91 -1.88
CA VAL A 330 -22.25 -17.51 -0.56
C VAL A 330 -23.49 -16.92 0.10
N ARG A 331 -24.08 -17.65 1.07
CA ARG A 331 -25.22 -17.20 1.88
C ARG A 331 -24.83 -17.19 3.36
N SER A 332 -25.16 -16.10 4.03
CA SER A 332 -24.87 -15.86 5.46
C SER A 332 -26.02 -16.31 6.37
N SER A 333 -25.76 -16.37 7.68
CA SER A 333 -26.76 -16.77 8.70
C SER A 333 -27.96 -15.83 8.78
N ASP A 334 -27.76 -14.55 8.51
CA ASP A 334 -28.79 -13.52 8.41
C ASP A 334 -29.62 -13.60 7.11
N GLY A 335 -29.29 -14.56 6.23
CA GLY A 335 -30.03 -14.88 5.02
C GLY A 335 -29.58 -14.10 3.78
N PHE A 336 -28.63 -13.18 3.90
CA PHE A 336 -28.12 -12.41 2.76
C PHE A 336 -27.15 -13.22 1.90
N THR A 337 -27.17 -12.96 0.59
CA THR A 337 -26.24 -13.53 -0.38
C THR A 337 -25.23 -12.50 -0.83
N PHE A 338 -23.95 -12.84 -0.88
CA PHE A 338 -22.90 -11.96 -1.38
C PHE A 338 -21.86 -12.75 -2.17
N ASN A 339 -21.13 -12.05 -3.04
CA ASN A 339 -20.06 -12.63 -3.84
C ASN A 339 -18.72 -12.44 -3.12
N LEU A 340 -17.91 -13.49 -3.17
CA LEU A 340 -16.60 -13.57 -2.56
C LEU A 340 -15.57 -13.91 -3.64
N ASP A 341 -14.56 -13.06 -3.77
CA ASP A 341 -13.38 -13.35 -4.57
C ASP A 341 -12.36 -14.08 -3.68
N VAL A 342 -11.76 -15.13 -4.21
CA VAL A 342 -10.75 -15.93 -3.48
C VAL A 342 -9.56 -16.16 -4.39
N SER A 343 -8.36 -16.07 -3.85
CA SER A 343 -7.13 -16.48 -4.52
C SER A 343 -6.48 -17.61 -3.74
N GLN A 344 -6.18 -18.73 -4.39
CA GLN A 344 -5.41 -19.83 -3.80
C GLN A 344 -4.03 -19.87 -4.43
N ILE A 345 -3.00 -19.87 -3.60
CA ILE A 345 -1.63 -20.14 -4.02
C ILE A 345 -1.32 -21.61 -3.75
N ILE A 346 -0.97 -22.35 -4.78
CA ILE A 346 -0.55 -23.75 -4.69
C ILE A 346 0.86 -23.95 -5.22
N HIS A 347 1.50 -25.01 -4.74
CA HIS A 347 2.78 -25.49 -5.21
C HIS A 347 2.71 -27.01 -5.34
N VAL A 348 3.18 -27.53 -6.48
CA VAL A 348 3.31 -28.97 -6.69
C VAL A 348 4.80 -29.32 -6.61
N PRO A 349 5.23 -30.06 -5.57
CA PRO A 349 6.61 -30.52 -5.48
C PRO A 349 6.96 -31.43 -6.65
N ARG A 350 8.20 -31.34 -7.14
CA ARG A 350 8.70 -32.18 -8.24
C ARG A 350 8.42 -33.67 -8.02
N ASN A 351 8.77 -34.20 -6.85
CA ASN A 351 8.67 -35.63 -6.54
C ASN A 351 7.22 -36.12 -6.43
N GLU A 352 6.27 -35.20 -6.26
CA GLU A 352 4.85 -35.52 -6.09
C GLU A 352 4.04 -35.29 -7.38
N ALA A 353 4.60 -34.57 -8.36
CA ALA A 353 3.94 -34.28 -9.63
C ALA A 353 3.43 -35.55 -10.37
N PRO A 354 4.18 -36.67 -10.43
CA PRO A 354 3.67 -37.90 -11.04
C PRO A 354 2.42 -38.46 -10.37
N LYS A 355 2.34 -38.41 -9.04
CA LYS A 355 1.17 -38.86 -8.27
C LYS A 355 -0.07 -38.01 -8.56
N VAL A 356 0.12 -36.70 -8.71
CA VAL A 356 -0.96 -35.77 -9.07
C VAL A 356 -1.49 -36.10 -10.47
N ILE A 357 -0.61 -36.30 -11.45
CA ILE A 357 -1.01 -36.66 -12.81
C ILE A 357 -1.61 -38.07 -12.89
N ALA A 358 -1.12 -39.04 -12.13
CA ALA A 358 -1.72 -40.38 -12.08
C ALA A 358 -3.17 -40.36 -11.56
N ARG A 359 -3.49 -39.45 -10.61
CA ARG A 359 -4.85 -39.28 -10.08
C ARG A 359 -5.80 -38.56 -11.02
N PHE A 360 -5.35 -37.46 -11.62
CA PHE A 360 -6.24 -36.51 -12.32
C PHE A 360 -6.06 -36.51 -13.84
N GLY A 361 -5.01 -37.14 -14.35
CA GLY A 361 -4.60 -37.15 -15.76
C GLY A 361 -3.99 -35.83 -16.24
N LYS A 362 -4.60 -34.69 -15.90
CA LYS A 362 -4.14 -33.34 -16.28
C LYS A 362 -4.25 -32.37 -15.11
N MET A 363 -3.41 -31.33 -15.11
CA MET A 363 -3.45 -30.27 -14.09
C MET A 363 -4.81 -29.54 -14.03
N LYS A 364 -5.47 -29.36 -15.18
CA LYS A 364 -6.80 -28.73 -15.23
C LYS A 364 -7.86 -29.51 -14.45
N ASN A 365 -7.76 -30.84 -14.43
CA ASN A 365 -8.72 -31.70 -13.72
C ASN A 365 -8.53 -31.61 -12.21
N LEU A 366 -7.29 -31.45 -11.73
CA LEU A 366 -7.02 -31.17 -10.31
C LEU A 366 -7.77 -29.91 -9.85
N VAL A 367 -7.72 -28.84 -10.65
CA VAL A 367 -8.37 -27.57 -10.32
C VAL A 367 -9.89 -27.71 -10.29
N SER A 368 -10.50 -28.27 -11.34
CA SER A 368 -11.96 -28.35 -11.47
C SER A 368 -12.62 -29.43 -10.61
N GLN A 369 -11.94 -30.55 -10.34
CA GLN A 369 -12.53 -31.67 -9.61
C GLN A 369 -12.26 -31.62 -8.11
N VAL A 370 -11.17 -30.97 -7.67
CA VAL A 370 -10.78 -30.94 -6.25
C VAL A 370 -10.76 -29.53 -5.70
N LEU A 371 -9.95 -28.62 -6.27
CA LEU A 371 -9.79 -27.29 -5.67
C LEU A 371 -11.09 -26.49 -5.66
N GLU A 372 -11.76 -26.42 -6.81
CA GLU A 372 -12.98 -25.63 -6.95
C GLU A 372 -14.10 -26.11 -6.00
N PRO A 373 -14.47 -27.41 -5.92
CA PRO A 373 -15.45 -27.87 -4.94
C PRO A 373 -15.00 -27.68 -3.48
N THR A 374 -13.72 -27.90 -3.18
CA THR A 374 -13.20 -27.81 -1.81
C THR A 374 -13.27 -26.37 -1.29
N ILE A 375 -12.79 -25.42 -2.07
CA ILE A 375 -12.76 -24.00 -1.73
C ILE A 375 -14.19 -23.46 -1.65
N ALA A 376 -15.03 -23.75 -2.64
CA ALA A 376 -16.42 -23.31 -2.64
C ALA A 376 -17.20 -23.86 -1.43
N ASN A 377 -17.03 -25.14 -1.09
CA ASN A 377 -17.70 -25.74 0.07
C ASN A 377 -17.22 -25.14 1.39
N TYR A 378 -15.91 -24.90 1.54
CA TYR A 378 -15.37 -24.26 2.73
C TYR A 378 -15.98 -22.87 2.95
N PHE A 379 -15.97 -22.01 1.94
CA PHE A 379 -16.49 -20.65 2.07
C PHE A 379 -18.02 -20.59 2.21
N ARG A 380 -18.76 -21.49 1.56
CA ARG A 380 -20.22 -21.62 1.78
C ARG A 380 -20.53 -22.00 3.22
N ASN A 381 -19.85 -23.02 3.76
CA ASN A 381 -20.05 -23.47 5.14
C ASN A 381 -19.59 -22.42 6.16
N SER A 382 -18.49 -21.73 5.87
CA SER A 382 -17.97 -20.65 6.71
C SER A 382 -18.92 -19.46 6.74
N ALA A 383 -19.50 -19.07 5.60
CA ALA A 383 -20.48 -17.99 5.52
C ALA A 383 -21.78 -18.32 6.26
N GLN A 384 -22.27 -19.55 6.18
CA GLN A 384 -23.51 -19.97 6.86
C GLN A 384 -23.46 -19.88 8.39
N LYS A 385 -22.26 -19.90 8.99
CA LYS A 385 -22.07 -19.85 10.45
C LYS A 385 -21.98 -18.43 11.01
N SER A 386 -22.12 -17.41 10.16
CA SER A 386 -21.73 -16.04 10.50
C SER A 386 -22.53 -15.00 9.73
N ASP A 387 -22.81 -13.88 10.37
CA ASP A 387 -23.46 -12.74 9.72
C ASP A 387 -22.51 -12.05 8.73
N VAL A 388 -23.03 -11.32 7.74
CA VAL A 388 -22.21 -10.63 6.71
C VAL A 388 -21.19 -9.69 7.35
N ILE A 389 -21.60 -8.96 8.38
CA ILE A 389 -20.73 -7.97 9.06
C ILE A 389 -19.64 -8.68 9.85
N GLY A 390 -20.00 -9.76 10.56
CA GLY A 390 -19.03 -10.61 11.26
C GLY A 390 -18.05 -11.29 10.30
N PHE A 391 -18.49 -11.56 9.06
CA PHE A 391 -17.65 -12.03 7.97
C PHE A 391 -16.62 -10.99 7.54
N LEU A 392 -17.04 -9.76 7.33
CA LEU A 392 -16.17 -8.65 6.95
C LEU A 392 -15.16 -8.30 8.06
N ALA A 393 -15.62 -8.25 9.31
CA ALA A 393 -14.78 -7.86 10.44
C ALA A 393 -13.67 -8.88 10.74
N ASN A 394 -13.96 -10.18 10.63
CA ASN A 394 -13.03 -11.26 10.99
C ASN A 394 -12.31 -11.87 9.77
N ARG A 395 -12.09 -11.09 8.70
CA ARG A 395 -11.47 -11.57 7.45
C ARG A 395 -10.12 -12.26 7.68
N ILE A 396 -9.25 -11.69 8.50
CA ILE A 396 -7.89 -12.22 8.76
C ILE A 396 -7.95 -13.60 9.42
N GLN A 397 -8.82 -13.75 10.43
CA GLN A 397 -8.99 -15.03 11.11
C GLN A 397 -9.50 -16.09 10.14
N ARG A 398 -10.52 -15.78 9.35
CA ARG A 398 -11.04 -16.73 8.36
C ARG A 398 -10.05 -17.12 7.30
N GLN A 399 -9.22 -16.17 6.88
CA GLN A 399 -8.18 -16.44 5.90
C GLN A 399 -7.17 -17.45 6.47
N THR A 400 -6.82 -17.31 7.74
CA THR A 400 -5.97 -18.25 8.47
C THR A 400 -6.63 -19.62 8.59
N ASP A 401 -7.91 -19.67 8.98
CA ASP A 401 -8.67 -20.91 9.10
C ASP A 401 -8.83 -21.60 7.73
N ALA A 402 -9.03 -20.81 6.66
CA ALA A 402 -9.15 -21.28 5.28
C ALA A 402 -7.84 -21.92 4.83
N ARG A 403 -6.72 -21.21 5.04
CA ARG A 403 -5.38 -21.71 4.72
C ARG A 403 -5.10 -23.04 5.40
N GLU A 404 -5.42 -23.17 6.69
CA GLU A 404 -5.18 -24.40 7.44
C GLU A 404 -6.09 -25.56 6.98
N HIS A 405 -7.38 -25.30 6.80
CA HIS A 405 -8.34 -26.33 6.39
C HIS A 405 -8.09 -26.79 4.95
N ILE A 406 -7.97 -25.85 4.01
CA ILE A 406 -7.72 -26.15 2.60
C ILE A 406 -6.33 -26.78 2.43
N GLY A 407 -5.31 -26.29 3.15
CA GLY A 407 -3.97 -26.88 3.15
C GLY A 407 -3.98 -28.36 3.51
N ARG A 408 -4.66 -28.74 4.61
CA ARG A 408 -4.79 -30.16 5.02
C ARG A 408 -5.51 -31.03 3.99
N VAL A 409 -6.53 -30.49 3.31
CA VAL A 409 -7.22 -31.22 2.24
C VAL A 409 -6.29 -31.42 1.04
N LEU A 410 -5.57 -30.38 0.62
CA LEU A 410 -4.66 -30.43 -0.52
C LEU A 410 -3.47 -31.38 -0.29
N GLU A 411 -2.97 -31.48 0.94
CA GLU A 411 -1.91 -32.44 1.30
C GLU A 411 -2.33 -33.89 1.02
N THR A 412 -3.61 -34.23 1.22
CA THR A 412 -4.15 -35.56 0.90
C THR A 412 -4.05 -35.86 -0.60
N TYR A 413 -4.02 -34.82 -1.44
CA TYR A 413 -3.87 -34.89 -2.88
C TYR A 413 -2.44 -34.66 -3.37
N ASN A 414 -1.45 -34.65 -2.48
CA ASN A 414 -0.03 -34.44 -2.81
C ASN A 414 0.25 -33.05 -3.42
N VAL A 415 -0.59 -32.06 -3.09
CA VAL A 415 -0.46 -30.65 -3.50
C VAL A 415 -0.26 -29.79 -2.26
N ILE A 416 0.68 -28.85 -2.30
CA ILE A 416 0.93 -27.96 -1.17
C ILE A 416 0.12 -26.67 -1.36
N GLY A 417 -0.80 -26.40 -0.43
CA GLY A 417 -1.48 -25.11 -0.33
C GLY A 417 -0.61 -24.10 0.42
N VAL A 418 0.00 -23.16 -0.30
CA VAL A 418 0.90 -22.17 0.31
C VAL A 418 0.09 -21.14 1.09
N ASP A 419 -0.91 -20.54 0.44
CA ASP A 419 -1.76 -19.54 1.07
C ASP A 419 -3.14 -19.46 0.40
N THR A 420 -4.14 -19.04 1.16
CA THR A 420 -5.48 -18.75 0.66
C THR A 420 -5.78 -17.30 1.00
N LEU A 421 -5.98 -16.45 0.01
CA LEU A 421 -6.29 -15.04 0.19
C LEU A 421 -7.76 -14.80 -0.11
N ILE A 422 -8.45 -14.08 0.77
CA ILE A 422 -9.78 -13.58 0.47
C ILE A 422 -9.59 -12.26 -0.27
N GLY A 423 -10.17 -12.09 -1.44
CA GLY A 423 -10.14 -10.86 -2.23
C GLY A 423 -11.21 -9.87 -1.80
N ASP A 424 -11.89 -9.27 -2.79
CA ASP A 424 -12.98 -8.33 -2.55
C ASP A 424 -14.26 -9.07 -2.13
N ILE A 425 -14.99 -8.44 -1.22
CA ILE A 425 -16.30 -8.90 -0.76
C ILE A 425 -17.28 -7.81 -1.18
N VAL A 426 -18.25 -8.15 -2.03
CA VAL A 426 -19.29 -7.20 -2.46
C VAL A 426 -20.56 -7.45 -1.64
N PRO A 427 -20.77 -6.72 -0.53
CA PRO A 427 -21.99 -6.86 0.24
C PRO A 427 -23.22 -6.34 -0.53
N PRO A 428 -24.43 -6.81 -0.20
CA PRO A 428 -25.66 -6.29 -0.80
C PRO A 428 -25.86 -4.81 -0.46
N ALA A 429 -26.33 -4.02 -1.43
CA ALA A 429 -26.59 -2.59 -1.26
C ALA A 429 -27.60 -2.28 -0.13
N ALA A 430 -28.53 -3.20 0.14
CA ALA A 430 -29.52 -3.05 1.20
C ALA A 430 -28.88 -2.93 2.60
N LEU A 431 -27.85 -3.75 2.90
CA LEU A 431 -27.14 -3.70 4.18
C LEU A 431 -26.28 -2.44 4.30
N MET A 432 -25.62 -2.05 3.21
CA MET A 432 -24.78 -0.84 3.18
C MET A 432 -25.59 0.41 3.53
N LYS A 433 -26.82 0.52 3.00
CA LYS A 433 -27.71 1.62 3.35
C LYS A 433 -27.98 1.64 4.86
N THR A 434 -28.40 0.52 5.45
CA THR A 434 -28.69 0.45 6.89
C THR A 434 -27.47 0.70 7.77
N LEU A 435 -26.28 0.26 7.36
CA LEU A 435 -25.05 0.47 8.09
C LEU A 435 -24.57 1.92 8.02
N THR A 436 -24.69 2.52 6.84
CA THR A 436 -24.37 3.93 6.62
C THR A 436 -25.32 4.81 7.44
N ASP A 437 -26.62 4.52 7.39
CA ASP A 437 -27.65 5.24 8.15
C ASP A 437 -27.41 5.09 9.66
N ARG A 438 -27.09 3.87 10.15
CA ARG A 438 -26.77 3.64 11.56
C ARG A 438 -25.50 4.37 12.00
N LYS A 439 -24.44 4.34 11.18
CA LYS A 439 -23.18 5.01 11.50
C LYS A 439 -23.35 6.53 11.49
N LEU A 440 -24.12 7.06 10.53
CA LEU A 440 -24.49 8.47 10.49
C LEU A 440 -25.26 8.87 11.76
N ALA A 441 -26.24 8.08 12.18
CA ALA A 441 -27.01 8.35 13.40
C ALA A 441 -26.15 8.29 14.67
N GLU A 442 -25.16 7.40 14.76
CA GLU A 442 -24.19 7.36 15.87
C GLU A 442 -23.30 8.62 15.90
N GLU A 443 -22.74 9.02 14.74
CA GLU A 443 -21.93 10.23 14.64
C GLU A 443 -22.77 11.50 14.89
N GLU A 444 -24.02 11.53 14.43
CA GLU A 444 -24.98 12.60 14.73
C GLU A 444 -25.27 12.67 16.23
N LYS A 445 -25.47 11.53 16.91
CA LYS A 445 -25.67 11.49 18.36
C LYS A 445 -24.46 12.06 19.11
N VAL A 446 -23.24 11.69 18.74
CA VAL A 446 -22.01 12.25 19.33
C VAL A 446 -21.95 13.76 19.09
N THR A 447 -22.26 14.19 17.87
CA THR A 447 -22.30 15.62 17.51
C THR A 447 -23.33 16.37 18.38
N TYR A 448 -24.53 15.83 18.57
CA TYR A 448 -25.55 16.42 19.43
C TYR A 448 -25.15 16.44 20.91
N GLU A 449 -24.50 15.40 21.42
CA GLU A 449 -23.97 15.38 22.79
C GLU A 449 -22.91 16.46 22.99
N ILE A 450 -21.95 16.60 22.06
CA ILE A 450 -20.94 17.67 22.09
C ILE A 450 -21.61 19.04 22.02
N GLN A 451 -22.55 19.26 21.10
CA GLN A 451 -23.29 20.52 20.98
C GLN A 451 -24.06 20.83 22.26
N ARG A 452 -24.72 19.85 22.86
CA ARG A 452 -25.43 20.01 24.13
C ARG A 452 -24.48 20.38 25.26
N HIS A 453 -23.34 19.71 25.38
CA HIS A 453 -22.33 20.04 26.39
C HIS A 453 -21.81 21.48 26.23
N ALA A 454 -21.48 21.90 25.01
CA ALA A 454 -21.06 23.27 24.73
C ALA A 454 -22.14 24.31 25.07
N GLN A 455 -23.43 24.00 24.83
CA GLN A 455 -24.54 24.89 25.19
C GLN A 455 -24.75 24.98 26.71
N ILE A 456 -24.57 23.87 27.44
CA ILE A 456 -24.63 23.87 28.92
C ILE A 456 -23.51 24.74 29.48
N GLU A 457 -22.26 24.52 29.05
CA GLU A 457 -21.11 25.33 29.49
C GLU A 457 -21.30 26.81 29.15
N ARG A 458 -21.84 27.11 27.95
CA ARG A 458 -22.14 28.49 27.56
C ARG A 458 -23.22 29.12 28.44
N LYS A 459 -24.29 28.39 28.75
CA LYS A 459 -25.35 28.87 29.66
C LYS A 459 -24.81 29.12 31.07
N GLU A 460 -23.95 28.24 31.58
CA GLU A 460 -23.30 28.41 32.88
C GLU A 460 -22.33 29.59 32.88
N PHE A 461 -21.56 29.77 31.81
CA PHE A 461 -20.68 30.93 31.64
C PHE A 461 -21.47 32.25 31.57
N GLU A 462 -22.55 32.30 30.78
CA GLU A 462 -23.40 33.48 30.66
C GLU A 462 -24.14 33.80 31.97
N SER A 463 -24.57 32.79 32.74
CA SER A 463 -25.20 33.00 34.05
C SER A 463 -24.19 33.49 35.10
N ALA A 464 -22.98 32.93 35.12
CA ALA A 464 -21.89 33.39 35.98
C ALA A 464 -21.46 34.83 35.63
N ARG A 465 -21.38 35.15 34.33
CA ARG A 465 -21.08 36.50 33.85
C ARG A 465 -22.19 37.49 34.23
N ALA A 466 -23.46 37.13 34.04
CA ALA A 466 -24.58 37.99 34.44
C ALA A 466 -24.58 38.27 35.95
N GLY A 467 -24.27 37.26 36.78
CA GLY A 467 -24.09 37.45 38.22
C GLY A 467 -22.93 38.39 38.58
N ALA A 468 -21.80 38.26 37.89
CA ALA A 468 -20.64 39.14 38.08
C ALA A 468 -20.88 40.57 37.59
N ASP A 469 -21.59 40.75 36.47
CA ASP A 469 -21.93 42.06 35.89
C ASP A 469 -22.99 42.80 36.74
N MET A 470 -23.87 42.08 37.45
CA MET A 470 -24.78 42.66 38.45
C MET A 470 -24.08 43.09 39.76
N GLN A 471 -22.95 42.47 40.11
CA GLN A 471 -22.21 42.72 41.35
C GLN A 471 -21.85 44.21 41.58
N PRO A 472 -21.32 44.99 40.61
CA PRO A 472 -21.06 46.41 40.80
C PRO A 472 -22.35 47.22 41.05
N GLU A 473 -23.49 46.83 40.46
CA GLU A 473 -24.77 47.52 40.62
C GLU A 473 -25.42 47.23 41.98
N VAL A 474 -25.34 45.97 42.45
CA VAL A 474 -25.76 45.57 43.79
C VAL A 474 -24.89 46.25 44.85
N VAL A 475 -23.57 46.25 44.69
CA VAL A 475 -22.63 46.90 45.61
C VAL A 475 -22.89 48.41 45.69
N LYS A 476 -23.09 49.07 44.54
CA LYS A 476 -23.45 50.51 44.46
C LYS A 476 -24.76 50.79 45.21
N SER A 477 -25.77 49.95 45.06
CA SER A 477 -27.07 50.10 45.72
C SER A 477 -26.98 49.87 47.24
N THR A 478 -26.26 48.83 47.70
CA THR A 478 -26.02 48.61 49.13
C THR A 478 -25.22 49.74 49.78
N ARG A 479 -24.14 50.20 49.12
CA ARG A 479 -23.34 51.34 49.59
C ARG A 479 -24.17 52.61 49.65
N GLN A 480 -25.07 52.84 48.69
CA GLN A 480 -25.93 54.02 48.68
C GLN A 480 -26.93 54.05 49.85
N VAL A 481 -27.48 52.89 50.23
CA VAL A 481 -28.36 52.76 51.41
C VAL A 481 -27.58 52.98 52.71
N GLU A 482 -26.36 52.45 52.80
CA GLU A 482 -25.47 52.65 53.95
C GLU A 482 -25.05 54.12 54.09
N ILE A 483 -24.69 54.79 52.98
CA ILE A 483 -24.39 56.23 52.96
C ILE A 483 -25.61 57.06 53.42
N ASN A 484 -26.82 56.73 52.95
CA ASN A 484 -28.03 57.46 53.34
C ASN A 484 -28.41 57.27 54.81
N THR A 485 -28.29 56.05 55.34
CA THR A 485 -28.55 55.76 56.77
C THR A 485 -27.50 56.43 57.66
N GLN A 486 -26.23 56.45 57.24
CA GLN A 486 -25.15 57.10 57.97
C GLN A 486 -25.22 58.63 57.89
N MET A 487 -25.68 59.20 56.76
CA MET A 487 -26.02 60.62 56.66
C MET A 487 -27.20 61.01 57.55
N ALA A 488 -28.23 60.15 57.66
CA ALA A 488 -29.35 60.38 58.58
C ALA A 488 -28.90 60.34 60.05
N ALA A 489 -28.06 59.37 60.42
CA ALA A 489 -27.46 59.30 61.76
C ALA A 489 -26.56 60.52 62.07
N SER A 490 -25.79 60.99 61.09
CA SER A 490 -24.94 62.18 61.22
C SER A 490 -25.75 63.46 61.40
N ARG A 491 -26.90 63.60 60.70
CA ARG A 491 -27.83 64.72 60.93
C ARG A 491 -28.43 64.72 62.33
N VAL A 492 -28.82 63.54 62.84
CA VAL A 492 -29.35 63.42 64.22
C VAL A 492 -28.27 63.74 65.26
N ALA A 493 -27.04 63.30 65.04
CA ALA A 493 -25.91 63.62 65.92
C ALA A 493 -25.55 65.12 65.90
N ALA A 494 -25.58 65.76 64.73
CA ALA A 494 -25.37 67.21 64.59
C ALA A 494 -26.43 68.03 65.34
N SER A 495 -27.71 67.68 65.20
CA SER A 495 -28.80 68.36 65.93
C SER A 495 -28.72 68.15 67.45
N LYS A 496 -28.20 67.00 67.91
CA LYS A 496 -27.97 66.73 69.33
C LYS A 496 -26.78 67.54 69.88
N GLY A 497 -25.70 67.66 69.10
CA GLY A 497 -24.56 68.51 69.43
C GLY A 497 -24.89 70.01 69.48
N GLU A 498 -25.77 70.49 68.59
CA GLU A 498 -26.26 71.88 68.62
C GLU A 498 -27.13 72.16 69.86
N ALA A 499 -27.93 71.20 70.31
CA ALA A 499 -28.73 71.32 71.53
C ALA A 499 -27.85 71.36 72.79
N GLU A 500 -26.84 70.49 72.87
CA GLU A 500 -25.88 70.47 73.99
C GLU A 500 -25.03 71.74 74.03
N ALA A 501 -24.57 72.25 72.87
CA ALA A 501 -23.84 73.52 72.77
C ALA A 501 -24.66 74.72 73.29
N LYS A 502 -25.97 74.76 73.02
CA LYS A 502 -26.86 75.82 73.54
C LYS A 502 -26.99 75.79 75.06
N THR A 503 -26.95 74.60 75.68
CA THR A 503 -27.01 74.46 77.15
C THR A 503 -25.68 74.82 77.83
N ILE A 504 -24.55 74.53 77.19
CA ILE A 504 -23.21 74.87 77.70
C ILE A 504 -22.99 76.39 77.63
N ASN A 505 -23.39 77.03 76.54
CA ASN A 505 -23.29 78.49 76.40
C ASN A 505 -24.19 79.21 77.42
N ALA A 506 -25.41 78.72 77.68
CA ALA A 506 -26.29 79.29 78.71
C ALA A 506 -25.72 79.15 80.13
N LYS A 507 -24.96 78.09 80.43
CA LYS A 507 -24.25 77.94 81.72
C LYS A 507 -23.04 78.87 81.82
N ALA A 508 -22.27 79.01 80.74
CA ALA A 508 -21.13 79.93 80.69
C ALA A 508 -21.58 81.40 80.89
N ASP A 509 -22.69 81.82 80.27
CA ASP A 509 -23.23 83.18 80.45
C ASP A 509 -23.71 83.45 81.89
N ALA A 510 -24.22 82.43 82.58
CA ALA A 510 -24.62 82.54 83.98
C ALA A 510 -23.40 82.68 84.91
N GLU A 511 -22.32 81.94 84.62
CA GLU A 511 -21.07 81.99 85.38
C GLU A 511 -20.36 83.34 85.20
N VAL A 512 -20.30 83.86 83.97
CA VAL A 512 -19.75 85.17 83.65
C VAL A 512 -20.47 86.29 84.41
N ARG A 513 -21.82 86.25 84.51
CA ARG A 513 -22.59 87.24 85.28
C ARG A 513 -22.30 87.19 86.79
N ILE A 514 -22.03 86.02 87.36
CA ILE A 514 -21.67 85.89 88.79
C ILE A 514 -20.28 86.49 89.04
N THR A 515 -19.32 86.27 88.15
CA THR A 515 -17.98 86.88 88.24
C THR A 515 -17.99 88.40 88.08
N ILE A 516 -18.79 88.95 87.16
CA ILE A 516 -18.94 90.40 86.99
C ILE A 516 -19.56 91.02 88.26
N ALA A 517 -20.60 90.40 88.83
CA ALA A 517 -21.22 90.90 90.06
C ALA A 517 -20.27 90.87 91.27
N LYS A 518 -19.35 89.89 91.36
CA LYS A 518 -18.30 89.86 92.38
C LYS A 518 -17.25 90.95 92.17
N ALA A 519 -16.82 91.18 90.93
CA ALA A 519 -15.86 92.23 90.59
C ALA A 519 -16.41 93.64 90.88
N ASP A 520 -17.70 93.87 90.60
CA ASP A 520 -18.36 95.16 90.91
C ASP A 520 -18.48 95.42 92.41
N ALA A 521 -18.66 94.37 93.23
CA ALA A 521 -18.68 94.50 94.68
C ALA A 521 -17.31 94.88 95.26
N GLU A 522 -16.23 94.27 94.76
CA GLU A 522 -14.86 94.61 95.16
C GLU A 522 -14.47 96.03 94.72
N ALA A 523 -14.81 96.42 93.48
CA ALA A 523 -14.57 97.78 92.97
C ALA A 523 -15.26 98.86 93.82
N LYS A 524 -16.49 98.60 94.29
CA LYS A 524 -17.23 99.55 95.13
C LYS A 524 -16.60 99.74 96.51
N THR A 525 -16.00 98.70 97.09
CA THR A 525 -15.27 98.80 98.37
C THR A 525 -13.96 99.57 98.25
N VAL A 526 -13.23 99.40 97.13
CA VAL A 526 -11.98 100.10 96.87
C VAL A 526 -12.24 101.59 96.60
N ASN A 527 -13.28 101.91 95.81
CA ASN A 527 -13.66 103.30 95.55
C ASN A 527 -14.15 104.01 96.82
N ALA A 528 -14.95 103.35 97.67
CA ALA A 528 -15.35 103.94 98.95
C ALA A 528 -14.15 104.25 99.87
N LYS A 529 -13.09 103.43 99.81
CA LYS A 529 -11.85 103.64 100.58
C LYS A 529 -10.99 104.76 99.99
N ALA A 530 -11.00 104.92 98.66
CA ALA A 530 -10.33 106.01 97.98
C ALA A 530 -11.03 107.37 98.22
N ASP A 531 -12.36 107.39 98.20
CA ASP A 531 -13.15 108.60 98.47
C ASP A 531 -13.00 109.09 99.92
N ALA A 532 -12.89 108.18 100.89
CA ALA A 532 -12.62 108.51 102.29
C ALA A 532 -11.26 109.21 102.46
N ASN A 533 -10.21 108.70 101.80
CA ASN A 533 -8.89 109.33 101.82
C ASN A 533 -8.88 110.69 101.08
N ALA A 534 -9.64 110.82 99.99
CA ALA A 534 -9.75 112.08 99.25
C ALA A 534 -10.47 113.16 100.07
N THR A 535 -11.51 112.80 100.83
CA THR A 535 -12.21 113.74 101.72
C THR A 535 -11.36 114.17 102.92
N GLU A 536 -10.52 113.29 103.47
CA GLU A 536 -9.58 113.65 104.54
C GLU A 536 -8.52 114.67 104.06
N VAL A 537 -7.92 114.42 102.89
CA VAL A 537 -6.91 115.31 102.30
C VAL A 537 -7.51 116.67 101.90
N ASN A 538 -8.71 116.67 101.30
CA ASN A 538 -9.40 117.90 100.95
C ASN A 538 -9.85 118.70 102.19
N GLY A 539 -10.31 118.02 103.25
CA GLY A 539 -10.65 118.66 104.52
C GLY A 539 -9.44 119.33 105.19
N MET A 540 -8.26 118.71 105.14
CA MET A 540 -7.02 119.33 105.60
C MET A 540 -6.62 120.56 104.74
N ALA A 541 -6.80 120.49 103.43
CA ALA A 541 -6.47 121.58 102.50
C ALA A 541 -7.42 122.79 102.65
N GLU A 542 -8.73 122.57 102.81
CA GLU A 542 -9.69 123.64 103.08
C GLU A 542 -9.48 124.27 104.45
N GLY A 543 -9.16 123.48 105.48
CA GLY A 543 -8.80 124.00 106.80
C GLY A 543 -7.57 124.91 106.76
N ALA A 544 -6.54 124.53 105.99
CA ALA A 544 -5.34 125.36 105.80
C ALA A 544 -5.64 126.65 105.01
N LYS A 545 -6.48 126.57 103.97
CA LYS A 545 -6.89 127.72 103.14
C LYS A 545 -7.71 128.74 103.95
N ILE A 546 -8.70 128.28 104.73
CA ILE A 546 -9.53 129.17 105.57
C ILE A 546 -8.69 129.86 106.65
N LYS A 547 -7.75 129.14 107.27
CA LYS A 547 -6.83 129.71 108.26
C LYS A 547 -5.93 130.80 107.66
N ALA A 548 -5.44 130.61 106.44
CA ALA A 548 -4.63 131.61 105.75
C ALA A 548 -5.44 132.85 105.35
N ILE A 549 -6.66 132.67 104.81
CA ILE A 549 -7.56 133.78 104.45
C ILE A 549 -7.94 134.58 105.70
N GLY A 550 -8.28 133.92 106.81
CA GLY A 550 -8.65 134.61 108.06
C GLY A 550 -7.50 135.42 108.68
N LEU A 551 -6.25 134.92 108.57
CA LEU A 551 -5.06 135.67 109.00
C LEU A 551 -4.84 136.91 108.11
N SER A 552 -4.97 136.77 106.80
CA SER A 552 -4.82 137.89 105.86
C SER A 552 -5.94 138.93 105.99
N GLU A 553 -7.19 138.52 106.20
CA GLU A 553 -8.29 139.46 106.44
C GLU A 553 -8.13 140.20 107.77
N ALA A 554 -7.67 139.53 108.83
CA ALA A 554 -7.36 140.19 110.10
C ALA A 554 -6.25 141.24 109.93
N GLU A 555 -5.23 140.93 109.14
CA GLU A 555 -4.10 141.82 108.87
C GLU A 555 -4.51 143.04 108.01
N VAL A 556 -5.33 142.82 106.98
CA VAL A 556 -5.93 143.90 106.17
C VAL A 556 -6.88 144.76 107.00
N THR A 557 -7.66 144.17 107.91
CA THR A 557 -8.56 144.92 108.80
C THR A 557 -7.78 145.76 109.80
N LYS A 558 -6.64 145.25 110.29
CA LYS A 558 -5.72 145.99 111.17
C LYS A 558 -5.07 147.18 110.46
N GLN A 559 -4.64 147.01 109.21
CA GLN A 559 -4.10 148.11 108.40
C GLN A 559 -5.17 149.16 108.06
N LYS A 560 -6.40 148.74 107.75
CA LYS A 560 -7.51 149.67 107.46
C LYS A 560 -7.94 150.47 108.69
N THR A 561 -7.85 149.91 109.89
CA THR A 561 -8.17 150.62 111.14
C THR A 561 -7.08 151.61 111.56
N GLU A 562 -5.80 151.30 111.31
CA GLU A 562 -4.68 152.24 111.54
C GLU A 562 -4.68 153.43 110.57
N ALA A 563 -5.14 153.26 109.32
CA ALA A 563 -5.13 154.32 108.30
C ALA A 563 -6.34 155.28 108.32
N MET A 564 -7.49 154.87 108.85
CA MET A 564 -8.73 155.66 108.79
C MET A 564 -9.24 156.20 110.13
N GLY A 565 -8.66 155.78 111.27
CA GLY A 565 -9.17 156.14 112.59
C GLY A 565 -10.47 155.42 112.93
N THR A 566 -10.61 155.04 114.21
CA THR A 566 -11.66 154.10 114.68
C THR A 566 -13.09 154.56 114.44
N GLU A 567 -13.34 155.87 114.32
CA GLU A 567 -14.70 156.42 114.21
C GLU A 567 -15.20 156.51 112.76
N GLN A 568 -14.34 156.85 111.80
CA GLN A 568 -14.71 156.87 110.37
C GLN A 568 -14.85 155.45 109.77
N TYR A 569 -14.06 154.48 110.22
CA TYR A 569 -14.10 153.10 109.69
C TYR A 569 -15.43 152.39 109.98
N ALA A 570 -16.05 152.64 111.14
CA ALA A 570 -17.32 152.04 111.53
C ALA A 570 -18.48 152.46 110.61
N ILE A 571 -18.51 153.73 110.18
CA ILE A 571 -19.58 154.26 109.31
C ILE A 571 -19.49 153.64 107.91
N VAL A 572 -18.28 153.47 107.38
CA VAL A 572 -18.07 152.84 106.07
C VAL A 572 -18.43 151.35 106.10
N ARG A 573 -18.04 150.62 107.15
CA ARG A 573 -18.37 149.19 107.30
C ARG A 573 -19.88 148.95 107.46
N VAL A 574 -20.60 149.85 108.11
CA VAL A 574 -22.07 149.81 108.21
C VAL A 574 -22.73 150.12 106.86
N ALA A 575 -22.19 151.08 106.09
CA ALA A 575 -22.68 151.39 104.76
C ALA A 575 -22.44 150.24 103.75
N GLU A 576 -21.27 149.58 103.80
CA GLU A 576 -20.98 148.40 102.96
C GLU A 576 -21.84 147.19 103.36
N ALA A 577 -22.07 146.97 104.67
CA ALA A 577 -22.94 145.88 105.13
C ALA A 577 -24.42 146.08 104.75
N LEU A 578 -24.91 147.32 104.74
CA LEU A 578 -26.26 147.65 104.25
C LEU A 578 -26.38 147.54 102.73
N ALA A 579 -25.31 147.82 101.98
CA ALA A 579 -25.29 147.64 100.51
C ALA A 579 -25.23 146.17 100.10
N ALA A 580 -24.43 145.34 100.78
CA ALA A 580 -24.31 143.91 100.50
C ALA A 580 -25.56 143.10 100.89
N ALA A 581 -26.36 143.58 101.86
CA ALA A 581 -27.58 142.90 102.32
C ALA A 581 -28.84 143.16 101.46
N GLY A 582 -28.77 144.00 100.42
CA GLY A 582 -29.80 144.07 99.38
C GLY A 582 -31.22 144.45 99.83
N ILE A 583 -31.38 145.29 100.86
CA ILE A 583 -32.71 145.70 101.35
C ILE A 583 -33.22 146.91 100.55
N ARG A 584 -34.29 146.72 99.76
CA ARG A 584 -35.06 147.76 99.04
C ARG A 584 -36.25 148.25 99.89
N LEU A 585 -36.39 149.56 100.09
CA LEU A 585 -37.61 150.21 100.63
C LEU A 585 -38.36 150.98 99.54
N VAL A 586 -39.63 150.62 99.37
CA VAL A 586 -40.84 151.36 98.90
C VAL A 586 -41.65 150.46 97.93
N PRO A 587 -42.93 150.15 98.23
CA PRO A 587 -43.80 149.32 97.38
C PRO A 587 -44.82 150.15 96.58
N GLU A 588 -45.60 149.44 95.75
CA GLU A 588 -46.71 149.85 94.87
C GLU A 588 -46.31 150.04 93.37
N ILE A 589 -47.04 149.58 92.34
CA ILE A 589 -48.36 148.96 92.20
C ILE A 589 -48.55 148.55 90.71
N LEU A 590 -49.35 147.50 90.49
CA LEU A 590 -50.31 147.24 89.38
C LEU A 590 -49.90 147.30 87.87
N VAL A 591 -50.19 146.17 87.21
CA VAL A 591 -51.19 146.01 86.11
C VAL A 591 -50.80 146.22 84.64
N SER A 592 -51.26 145.23 83.86
CA SER A 592 -51.73 145.29 82.47
C SER A 592 -50.71 145.51 81.34
N GLY A 593 -50.60 144.46 80.52
CA GLY A 593 -51.08 144.57 79.14
C GLY A 593 -50.08 145.01 78.07
N LYS A 594 -49.81 144.05 77.19
CA LYS A 594 -49.70 144.18 75.73
C LYS A 594 -48.38 144.71 75.11
N GLU A 595 -47.93 143.90 74.15
CA GLU A 595 -47.07 144.19 72.98
C GLU A 595 -45.60 144.62 73.15
N GLY A 596 -44.70 143.73 72.66
CA GLY A 596 -43.51 144.12 71.89
C GLY A 596 -42.14 143.77 72.49
N GLY A 597 -41.51 142.69 71.98
CA GLY A 597 -40.04 142.64 71.81
C GLY A 597 -39.22 141.65 72.66
N SER A 598 -38.97 140.47 72.08
CA SER A 598 -37.70 139.70 72.08
C SER A 598 -36.93 139.38 73.39
N GLY A 599 -36.88 138.08 73.73
CA GLY A 599 -35.60 137.37 73.94
C GLY A 599 -35.38 136.61 75.26
N GLY A 600 -35.30 135.27 75.17
CA GLY A 600 -34.41 134.45 76.03
C GLY A 600 -35.05 133.50 77.04
N MET A 601 -35.57 132.36 76.58
CA MET A 601 -35.92 131.18 77.40
C MET A 601 -34.67 130.54 78.05
N ILE A 602 -34.83 130.03 79.28
CA ILE A 602 -34.21 128.85 79.93
C ILE A 602 -33.98 129.19 81.41
N ASP A 603 -35.07 129.14 82.18
CA ASP A 603 -35.05 129.07 83.64
C ASP A 603 -36.33 128.39 84.17
N ALA A 604 -36.18 127.69 85.28
CA ALA A 604 -37.19 127.51 86.32
C ALA A 604 -38.44 126.64 86.06
N LEU A 605 -38.25 125.32 85.99
CA LEU A 605 -39.24 124.35 86.49
C LEU A 605 -38.69 123.42 87.60
N ILE A 606 -37.57 123.78 88.23
CA ILE A 606 -36.99 123.13 89.43
C ILE A 606 -37.18 124.04 90.67
N GLY A 607 -38.34 124.68 90.77
CA GLY A 607 -38.64 125.66 91.83
C GLY A 607 -39.56 125.17 92.95
N THR A 608 -40.45 124.19 92.71
CA THR A 608 -41.64 124.08 93.59
C THR A 608 -42.10 122.68 93.97
N GLU A 609 -41.43 121.60 93.54
CA GLU A 609 -41.65 120.27 94.16
C GLU A 609 -41.08 120.21 95.60
N MET A 610 -40.09 121.06 95.93
CA MET A 610 -39.55 121.22 97.29
C MET A 610 -40.49 122.00 98.22
N LEU A 611 -41.27 122.95 97.71
CA LEU A 611 -42.28 123.65 98.51
C LEU A 611 -43.46 122.73 98.87
N LYS A 612 -43.67 121.65 98.12
CA LYS A 612 -44.76 120.69 98.33
C LYS A 612 -44.42 119.54 99.29
N LYS A 613 -43.14 119.25 99.56
CA LYS A 613 -42.74 118.11 100.40
C LYS A 613 -41.94 118.45 101.67
N LEU A 614 -41.47 119.68 101.83
CA LEU A 614 -41.11 120.19 103.17
C LEU A 614 -42.35 120.61 104.00
N GLN A 615 -43.56 120.46 103.43
CA GLN A 615 -44.82 120.28 104.15
C GLN A 615 -45.15 118.80 104.40
N ILE A 616 -44.13 117.94 104.54
CA ILE A 616 -44.24 116.83 105.47
C ILE A 616 -44.68 117.41 106.83
N GLU A 617 -45.43 116.62 107.59
CA GLU A 617 -45.66 116.84 109.02
C GLU A 617 -46.65 117.94 109.43
N ASN A 618 -47.87 117.46 109.74
CA ASN A 618 -48.37 117.61 111.12
C ASN A 618 -48.80 119.02 111.58
N GLN A 619 -49.74 119.66 110.89
CA GLN A 619 -50.77 120.37 111.65
C GLN A 619 -51.70 119.33 112.32
N GLY A 620 -51.40 119.06 113.59
CA GLY A 620 -52.38 119.15 114.66
C GLY A 620 -53.54 118.13 114.68
N LYS A 621 -53.41 117.14 115.56
CA LYS A 621 -54.28 116.84 116.71
C LYS A 621 -54.14 115.34 117.03
N GLY A 622 -53.73 114.92 118.21
CA GLY A 622 -53.76 115.59 119.50
C GLY A 622 -54.71 114.85 120.42
N GLY A 623 -54.13 114.16 121.41
CA GLY A 623 -54.75 113.82 122.69
C GLY A 623 -55.64 112.57 122.69
N ASN A 624 -55.66 111.76 123.74
CA ASN A 624 -55.17 112.01 125.09
C ASN A 624 -55.22 110.73 125.95
N THR A 625 -54.41 110.71 127.01
CA THR A 625 -54.62 110.08 128.35
C THR A 625 -54.69 108.55 128.43
N THR A 626 -54.07 107.83 129.38
CA THR A 626 -53.44 108.13 130.70
C THR A 626 -52.84 106.81 131.20
N LYS A 627 -51.59 106.75 131.68
CA LYS A 627 -51.11 106.69 133.10
C LYS A 627 -50.02 105.61 133.07
N GLY A 628 -48.86 105.68 133.69
CA GLY A 628 -48.28 106.64 134.61
C GLY A 628 -47.22 105.87 135.39
N GLU A 629 -45.96 106.28 135.28
CA GLU A 629 -44.97 106.47 136.35
C GLU A 629 -43.72 107.14 135.75
#